data_AF-W1WAS3-F1
#
_entry.id   AF-W1WAS3-F1
#
_cell.length_a   1.000
_cell.length_b   1.000
_cell.length_c   1.000
_cell.angle_alpha   90.00
_cell.angle_beta   90.00
_cell.angle_gamma   90.00
#
_symmetry.space_group_name_H-M   'P 1'
#
loop_
_entity.id
_entity.type
_entity.pdbx_description
1 polymer ?
#
loop_
_entity_poly.entity_id
_entity_poly.type
_entity_poly.pdbx_seq_one_letter_code
_entity_poly.pdbx_strand_id
1 'polypeptide(L)'
;MLINREQQRVIDEVEQNILLLASAGTGKTNTLAYRVAHLIEGGYAKAEDILCMTFTNKAANEMKDRIQSLVGSPAKAVEVSTFHSFCFFVLQQEGKRNETLYTDVTIFDEEDCKELSEPYRPGKLREMSFANIIGMVKEHRSLYGFYSDDLVGDYKRTIDRLQKEQRAAIEQQFSSFGNVLYSELHDFLNHGHEWIAAYDESLASVHGLDFTDLICGVHRLFQDPVVRERWRSRYSYISVDEMQDTGVLEYKVLEMLWEGNHVLLCGDYFQTIYEWRGSDPFRLLKQFDADFKPLKIIFYENYRSNWTLFTMAFKTLQNMFPDLVGSIYAELPRANSERKGKPVLIKGCKNSYLEGRYIYEAICALPKDANIGVLVRDNKKAQRLSDSFERLNNEKPEDERRHFMIIDEFKFFRRQEIKDVMAYFKLLMNPNDSVSAKRIIKRYVAGIGDARIAAIESPETRQVGLKLTDFMDMPIFEAEPYAKLVSGLEHHEVVVYDVESTGTDTSQDRIIQIAAIRIDENGQVLETFERFINPGVPVGQSEEVHGFSDAYLQEHGEEPAIVLQAFKEFSKNAIIVGHNVNYDVTIFTNELARHNLGNPEFKAIYDTLDIYRRFYPNLPNHKLGFLASEFPINHEPTHNAMDDILATAQLLIYAVKENIVPTTTGRMVAINKYKAAFTNIASQMATLRRKAYTELPTKLLAYIMNQMGVLEYYKSHGEAAKVEHIRDLYRIMEKLDAAYEGPAGLARLNQILQMAALTAGEPAQQVRNEDRIPIITIHQAKGSEFDHVFLAGLNEGTFPSPFAIVEGREDEEKRLFYVAITRPKQELTITFEQTNIRGRAVQPSSLLNYMPRDNELVERRY
;
A
#
# COMPACT_ATOMS: atom_id res chain seq x y z
N MET A 1 -9.73 -6.54 -32.69
CA MET A 1 -9.90 -5.07 -32.86
C MET A 1 -8.93 -4.66 -33.96
N LEU A 2 -9.31 -3.78 -34.89
CA LEU A 2 -8.36 -3.25 -35.86
C LEU A 2 -7.38 -2.32 -35.15
N ILE A 3 -6.09 -2.66 -35.19
CA ILE A 3 -5.00 -1.78 -34.75
C ILE A 3 -4.77 -0.77 -35.88
N ASN A 4 -4.81 0.52 -35.56
CA ASN A 4 -4.56 1.58 -36.55
C ASN A 4 -3.05 1.84 -36.74
N ARG A 5 -2.69 2.71 -37.70
CA ARG A 5 -1.30 3.01 -38.02
C ARG A 5 -0.47 3.51 -36.82
N GLU A 6 -1.00 4.44 -36.02
CA GLU A 6 -0.25 4.99 -34.88
C GLU A 6 -0.16 3.98 -33.72
N GLN A 7 -1.20 3.17 -33.51
CA GLN A 7 -1.17 2.06 -32.55
C GLN A 7 -0.14 1.00 -32.97
N GLN A 8 -0.12 0.63 -34.26
CA GLN A 8 0.86 -0.31 -34.80
C GLN A 8 2.29 0.24 -34.66
N ARG A 9 2.48 1.53 -34.91
CA ARG A 9 3.77 2.20 -34.70
C ARG A 9 4.27 2.11 -33.26
N VAL A 10 3.38 2.23 -32.27
CA VAL A 10 3.72 2.00 -30.85
C VAL A 10 4.03 0.53 -30.58
N ILE A 11 3.39 -0.42 -31.27
CA ILE A 11 3.66 -1.85 -31.06
C ILE A 11 5.02 -2.24 -31.65
N ASP A 12 5.34 -1.74 -32.84
CA ASP A 12 6.53 -2.10 -33.62
C ASP A 12 7.82 -1.38 -33.17
N GLU A 13 7.72 -0.24 -32.49
CA GLU A 13 8.90 0.56 -32.08
C GLU A 13 9.61 -0.04 -30.86
N VAL A 14 10.58 -0.91 -31.06
CA VAL A 14 11.27 -1.63 -29.97
C VAL A 14 12.58 -0.99 -29.52
N GLU A 15 13.06 0.05 -30.20
CA GLU A 15 14.41 0.61 -30.01
C GLU A 15 14.40 1.95 -29.26
N GLN A 16 13.42 2.82 -29.53
CA GLN A 16 13.38 4.16 -28.96
C GLN A 16 12.46 4.25 -27.74
N ASN A 17 12.78 5.19 -26.85
CA ASN A 17 11.85 5.66 -25.83
C ASN A 17 10.63 6.29 -26.50
N ILE A 18 9.45 6.14 -25.89
CA ILE A 18 8.18 6.63 -26.46
C ILE A 18 7.50 7.56 -25.47
N LEU A 19 7.03 8.69 -25.97
CA LEU A 19 6.07 9.55 -25.27
C LEU A 19 4.74 9.49 -26.02
N LEU A 20 3.79 8.76 -25.46
CA LEU A 20 2.50 8.48 -26.07
C LEU A 20 1.39 9.34 -25.43
N LEU A 21 0.88 10.30 -26.20
CA LEU A 21 -0.34 11.00 -25.84
C LEU A 21 -1.55 10.22 -26.37
N ALA A 22 -2.31 9.65 -25.45
CA ALA A 22 -3.47 8.82 -25.77
C ALA A 22 -4.65 9.21 -24.90
N SER A 23 -5.57 10.01 -25.47
CA SER A 23 -6.79 10.44 -24.78
C SER A 23 -7.73 9.28 -24.46
N ALA A 24 -8.69 9.52 -23.57
CA ALA A 24 -9.71 8.54 -23.21
C ALA A 24 -10.34 7.88 -24.46
N GLY A 25 -10.44 6.55 -24.45
CA GLY A 25 -11.09 5.79 -25.52
C GLY A 25 -10.30 5.62 -26.82
N THR A 26 -9.02 5.98 -26.85
CA THR A 26 -8.16 5.85 -28.06
C THR A 26 -7.49 4.47 -28.23
N GLY A 27 -7.70 3.54 -27.30
CA GLY A 27 -7.13 2.19 -27.37
C GLY A 27 -5.75 2.02 -26.70
N LYS A 28 -5.35 2.96 -25.82
CA LYS A 28 -4.10 2.94 -25.04
C LYS A 28 -3.79 1.57 -24.42
N THR A 29 -4.66 1.09 -23.52
CA THR A 29 -4.46 -0.15 -22.77
C THR A 29 -4.31 -1.38 -23.68
N ASN A 30 -5.09 -1.46 -24.77
CA ASN A 30 -4.94 -2.54 -25.74
C ASN A 30 -3.59 -2.47 -26.45
N THR A 31 -3.18 -1.28 -26.88
CA THR A 31 -1.89 -1.08 -27.56
C THR A 31 -0.73 -1.52 -26.66
N LEU A 32 -0.74 -1.16 -25.37
CA LEU A 32 0.28 -1.60 -24.42
C LEU A 32 0.32 -3.14 -24.28
N ALA A 33 -0.83 -3.79 -24.17
CA ALA A 33 -0.88 -5.26 -24.10
C ALA A 33 -0.36 -5.94 -25.38
N TYR A 34 -0.73 -5.43 -26.57
CA TYR A 34 -0.18 -5.93 -27.84
C TYR A 34 1.32 -5.66 -27.98
N ARG A 35 1.82 -4.53 -27.48
CA ARG A 35 3.26 -4.23 -27.44
C ARG A 35 4.00 -5.25 -26.57
N VAL A 36 3.51 -5.54 -25.36
CA VAL A 36 4.11 -6.58 -24.50
C VAL A 36 4.12 -7.93 -25.21
N ALA A 37 3.01 -8.31 -25.84
CA ALA A 37 2.94 -9.55 -26.60
C ALA A 37 3.97 -9.58 -27.75
N HIS A 38 4.08 -8.48 -28.50
CA HIS A 38 5.04 -8.34 -29.59
C HIS A 38 6.50 -8.43 -29.12
N LEU A 39 6.82 -7.82 -27.97
CA LEU A 39 8.16 -7.89 -27.38
C LEU A 39 8.57 -9.33 -27.01
N ILE A 40 7.64 -10.09 -26.43
CA ILE A 40 7.87 -11.48 -26.02
C ILE A 40 7.94 -12.41 -27.24
N GLU A 41 6.92 -12.37 -28.11
CA GLU A 41 6.82 -13.25 -29.28
C GLU A 41 7.90 -12.96 -30.33
N GLY A 42 8.32 -11.70 -30.44
CA GLY A 42 9.42 -11.26 -31.29
C GLY A 42 10.80 -11.58 -30.75
N GLY A 43 10.91 -12.03 -29.49
CA GLY A 43 12.18 -12.36 -28.83
C GLY A 43 13.04 -11.13 -28.47
N TYR A 44 12.43 -9.95 -28.35
CA TYR A 44 13.11 -8.71 -27.95
C TYR A 44 13.37 -8.65 -26.43
N ALA A 45 12.51 -9.29 -25.63
CA ALA A 45 12.66 -9.39 -24.19
C ALA A 45 12.05 -10.68 -23.65
N LYS A 46 12.59 -11.21 -22.54
CA LYS A 46 11.86 -12.22 -21.78
C LYS A 46 10.73 -11.55 -21.02
N ALA A 47 9.71 -12.33 -20.67
CA ALA A 47 8.57 -11.80 -19.91
C ALA A 47 8.98 -11.16 -18.57
N GLU A 48 9.97 -11.73 -17.87
CA GLU A 48 10.52 -11.22 -16.61
C GLU A 48 11.30 -9.89 -16.74
N ASP A 49 11.69 -9.52 -17.97
CA ASP A 49 12.43 -8.28 -18.27
C ASP A 49 11.47 -7.09 -18.54
N ILE A 50 10.15 -7.28 -18.43
CA ILE A 50 9.14 -6.29 -18.79
C ILE A 50 8.41 -5.79 -17.53
N LEU A 51 8.42 -4.47 -17.34
CA LEU A 51 7.71 -3.76 -16.28
C LEU A 51 6.59 -2.88 -16.85
N CYS A 52 5.36 -3.09 -16.39
CA CYS A 52 4.20 -2.29 -16.74
C CYS A 52 3.57 -1.69 -15.48
N MET A 53 3.69 -0.37 -15.33
CA MET A 53 3.15 0.35 -14.20
C MET A 53 1.85 1.07 -14.55
N THR A 54 0.87 0.97 -13.65
CA THR A 54 -0.43 1.65 -13.75
C THR A 54 -0.71 2.49 -12.50
N PHE A 55 -1.68 3.40 -12.59
CA PHE A 55 -2.09 4.19 -11.43
C PHE A 55 -3.03 3.42 -10.48
N THR A 56 -3.80 2.46 -11.00
CA THR A 56 -4.78 1.69 -10.23
C THR A 56 -4.58 0.19 -10.32
N ASN A 57 -4.92 -0.55 -9.25
CA ASN A 57 -4.90 -2.01 -9.20
C ASN A 57 -5.90 -2.60 -10.20
N LYS A 58 -7.05 -1.95 -10.39
CA LYS A 58 -7.99 -2.32 -11.47
C LYS A 58 -7.31 -2.28 -12.84
N ALA A 59 -6.61 -1.20 -13.17
CA ALA A 59 -5.90 -1.08 -14.45
C ALA A 59 -4.77 -2.11 -14.57
N ALA A 60 -4.05 -2.40 -13.49
CA ALA A 60 -3.02 -3.44 -13.46
C ALA A 60 -3.62 -4.83 -13.76
N ASN A 61 -4.72 -5.19 -13.10
CA ASN A 61 -5.39 -6.47 -13.31
C ASN A 61 -5.97 -6.59 -14.72
N GLU A 62 -6.63 -5.56 -15.23
CA GLU A 62 -7.12 -5.55 -16.62
C GLU A 62 -5.97 -5.69 -17.63
N MET A 63 -4.81 -5.09 -17.35
CA MET A 63 -3.62 -5.23 -18.20
C MET A 63 -3.04 -6.65 -18.12
N LYS A 64 -2.97 -7.25 -16.92
CA LYS A 64 -2.57 -8.66 -16.73
C LYS A 64 -3.47 -9.60 -17.52
N ASP A 65 -4.78 -9.47 -17.38
CA ASP A 65 -5.76 -10.32 -18.07
C ASP A 65 -5.62 -10.22 -19.59
N ARG A 66 -5.43 -9.00 -20.11
CA ARG A 66 -5.18 -8.77 -21.54
C ARG A 66 -3.89 -9.42 -22.01
N ILE A 67 -2.77 -9.19 -21.33
CA ILE A 67 -1.48 -9.82 -21.68
C ILE A 67 -1.62 -11.35 -21.62
N GLN A 68 -2.25 -11.89 -20.56
CA GLN A 68 -2.52 -13.31 -20.37
C GLN A 68 -3.34 -13.92 -21.52
N SER A 69 -4.35 -13.20 -22.02
CA SER A 69 -5.14 -13.63 -23.18
C SER A 69 -4.37 -13.63 -24.51
N LEU A 70 -3.28 -12.85 -24.61
CA LEU A 70 -2.48 -12.73 -25.82
C LEU A 70 -1.36 -13.77 -25.84
N VAL A 71 -0.52 -13.82 -24.79
CA VAL A 71 0.69 -14.67 -24.79
C VAL A 71 0.56 -15.96 -23.97
N GLY A 72 -0.50 -16.13 -23.18
CA GLY A 72 -0.65 -17.33 -22.35
C GLY A 72 0.29 -17.35 -21.14
N SER A 73 0.88 -18.50 -20.80
CA SER A 73 1.66 -18.70 -19.57
C SER A 73 2.80 -17.70 -19.32
N PRO A 74 3.56 -17.20 -20.33
CA PRO A 74 4.58 -16.17 -20.12
C PRO A 74 4.06 -14.90 -19.44
N ALA A 75 2.77 -14.57 -19.57
CA ALA A 75 2.20 -13.39 -18.94
C ALA A 75 2.36 -13.36 -17.42
N LYS A 76 2.44 -14.53 -16.76
CA LYS A 76 2.64 -14.61 -15.31
C LYS A 76 4.00 -14.05 -14.84
N ALA A 77 4.99 -14.00 -15.73
CA ALA A 77 6.32 -13.48 -15.42
C ALA A 77 6.48 -11.97 -15.71
N VAL A 78 5.52 -11.36 -16.43
CA VAL A 78 5.52 -9.90 -16.66
C VAL A 78 5.16 -9.18 -15.36
N GLU A 79 6.01 -8.24 -14.95
CA GLU A 79 5.72 -7.42 -13.78
C GLU A 79 4.68 -6.36 -14.15
N VAL A 80 3.45 -6.51 -13.65
CA VAL A 80 2.38 -5.54 -13.85
C VAL A 80 1.84 -5.12 -12.48
N SER A 81 1.98 -3.85 -12.13
CA SER A 81 1.67 -3.39 -10.78
C SER A 81 1.31 -1.92 -10.74
N THR A 82 0.70 -1.48 -9.64
CA THR A 82 0.70 -0.05 -9.32
C THR A 82 2.08 0.39 -8.84
N PHE A 83 2.35 1.70 -8.88
CA PHE A 83 3.62 2.25 -8.39
C PHE A 83 3.89 1.90 -6.92
N HIS A 84 2.88 2.01 -6.05
CA HIS A 84 3.01 1.64 -4.64
C HIS A 84 3.23 0.13 -4.45
N SER A 85 2.56 -0.72 -5.24
CA SER A 85 2.78 -2.17 -5.19
C SER A 85 4.19 -2.56 -5.63
N PHE A 86 4.71 -1.88 -6.66
CA PHE A 86 6.10 -2.04 -7.08
C PHE A 86 7.06 -1.61 -5.97
N CYS A 87 6.84 -0.45 -5.36
CA CYS A 87 7.72 0.04 -4.29
C CYS A 87 7.72 -0.88 -3.08
N PHE A 88 6.55 -1.38 -2.70
CA PHE A 88 6.42 -2.37 -1.64
C PHE A 88 7.15 -3.67 -1.99
N PHE A 89 7.02 -4.17 -3.23
CA PHE A 89 7.77 -5.33 -3.70
C PHE A 89 9.28 -5.10 -3.60
N VAL A 90 9.79 -3.95 -4.04
CA VAL A 90 11.20 -3.59 -3.92
C VAL A 90 11.64 -3.60 -2.46
N LEU A 91 10.88 -2.93 -1.57
CA LEU A 91 11.19 -2.89 -0.14
C LEU A 91 11.15 -4.27 0.51
N GLN A 92 10.24 -5.15 0.11
CA GLN A 92 10.21 -6.52 0.62
C GLN A 92 11.43 -7.31 0.14
N GLN A 93 11.81 -7.21 -1.12
CA GLN A 93 12.96 -7.96 -1.66
C GLN A 93 14.29 -7.44 -1.12
N GLU A 94 14.45 -6.11 -1.02
CA GLU A 94 15.65 -5.50 -0.44
C GLU A 94 15.66 -5.62 1.08
N GLY A 95 14.51 -5.62 1.74
CA GLY A 95 14.42 -5.80 3.18
C GLY A 95 14.82 -7.19 3.65
N LYS A 96 14.68 -8.19 2.78
CA LYS A 96 15.31 -9.48 3.01
C LYS A 96 16.84 -9.36 3.05
N ARG A 97 17.44 -8.54 2.16
CA ARG A 97 18.90 -8.36 1.96
C ARG A 97 19.56 -7.31 2.84
N ASN A 98 18.76 -6.56 3.56
CA ASN A 98 19.21 -5.39 4.29
C ASN A 98 18.69 -5.42 5.72
N GLU A 99 19.59 -5.64 6.66
CA GLU A 99 19.33 -5.68 8.10
C GLU A 99 18.66 -4.40 8.65
N THR A 100 18.65 -3.29 7.90
CA THR A 100 17.95 -2.05 8.30
C THR A 100 16.43 -2.11 8.09
N LEU A 101 15.95 -3.03 7.27
CA LEU A 101 14.56 -3.10 6.84
C LEU A 101 13.89 -4.33 7.46
N TYR A 102 12.68 -4.13 7.96
CA TYR A 102 11.88 -5.23 8.48
C TYR A 102 11.40 -6.12 7.33
N THR A 103 11.49 -7.45 7.48
CA THR A 103 10.89 -8.38 6.52
C THR A 103 9.39 -8.57 6.76
N ASP A 104 8.93 -8.28 7.98
CA ASP A 104 7.55 -8.43 8.47
C ASP A 104 6.77 -7.11 8.46
N VAL A 105 7.02 -6.26 7.46
CA VAL A 105 6.35 -4.96 7.31
C VAL A 105 4.87 -5.11 7.02
N THR A 106 4.07 -4.27 7.69
CA THR A 106 2.64 -4.08 7.38
C THR A 106 2.39 -2.69 6.80
N ILE A 107 1.59 -2.59 5.74
CA ILE A 107 1.17 -1.29 5.18
C ILE A 107 0.05 -0.71 6.05
N PHE A 108 0.25 0.53 6.51
CA PHE A 108 -0.71 1.31 7.26
C PHE A 108 -1.51 2.21 6.30
N ASP A 109 -2.84 2.11 6.37
CA ASP A 109 -3.70 2.99 5.56
C ASP A 109 -3.96 4.33 6.26
N GLU A 110 -4.67 5.24 5.58
CA GLU A 110 -4.97 6.58 6.09
C GLU A 110 -5.59 6.59 7.51
N GLU A 111 -6.41 5.59 7.85
CA GLU A 111 -7.06 5.55 9.17
C GLU A 111 -6.08 5.03 10.23
N ASP A 112 -5.26 4.03 9.90
CA ASP A 112 -4.21 3.54 10.79
C ASP A 112 -3.18 4.66 11.07
N CYS A 113 -2.78 5.39 10.01
CA CYS A 113 -1.87 6.54 10.10
C CYS A 113 -2.48 7.71 10.90
N LYS A 114 -3.79 7.93 10.76
CA LYS A 114 -4.51 8.91 11.58
C LYS A 114 -4.46 8.54 13.05
N GLU A 115 -4.74 7.29 13.42
CA GLU A 115 -4.69 6.83 14.81
C GLU A 115 -3.28 7.02 15.42
N LEU A 116 -2.23 6.79 14.64
CA LEU A 116 -0.84 6.98 15.06
C LEU A 116 -0.40 8.46 15.14
N SER A 117 -0.87 9.31 14.22
CA SER A 117 -0.44 10.71 14.14
C SER A 117 -1.24 11.65 15.05
N GLU A 118 -2.45 11.26 15.47
CA GLU A 118 -3.35 12.10 16.28
C GLU A 118 -2.72 12.69 17.56
N PRO A 119 -1.88 11.97 18.33
CA PRO A 119 -1.22 12.54 19.51
C PRO A 119 -0.32 13.76 19.22
N TYR A 120 0.14 13.91 17.98
CA TYR A 120 1.06 14.97 17.55
C TYR A 120 0.36 16.07 16.74
N ARG A 121 -0.94 15.95 16.49
CA ARG A 121 -1.69 16.89 15.65
C ARG A 121 -1.87 18.24 16.35
N PRO A 122 -1.47 19.37 15.73
CA PRO A 122 -1.60 20.68 16.35
C PRO A 122 -3.06 21.15 16.39
N GLY A 123 -3.57 21.33 17.61
CA GLY A 123 -4.80 22.09 17.92
C GLY A 123 -5.96 21.88 16.93
N LYS A 124 -6.31 22.96 16.20
CA LYS A 124 -7.46 23.01 15.28
C LYS A 124 -7.15 22.57 13.85
N LEU A 125 -5.93 22.11 13.57
CA LEU A 125 -5.58 21.67 12.22
C LEU A 125 -6.43 20.47 11.81
N ARG A 126 -7.00 20.51 10.61
CA ARG A 126 -7.80 19.40 10.08
C ARG A 126 -6.93 18.16 9.93
N GLU A 127 -7.49 16.99 10.23
CA GLU A 127 -6.79 15.70 10.12
C GLU A 127 -6.12 15.53 8.75
N MET A 128 -6.86 15.78 7.66
CA MET A 128 -6.34 15.70 6.28
C MET A 128 -5.18 16.67 6.04
N SER A 129 -5.25 17.89 6.58
CA SER A 129 -4.17 18.86 6.46
C SER A 129 -2.90 18.38 7.17
N PHE A 130 -3.05 17.69 8.31
CA PHE A 130 -1.92 17.16 9.05
C PHE A 130 -1.27 15.96 8.33
N ALA A 131 -2.08 15.04 7.82
CA ALA A 131 -1.59 13.93 7.00
C ALA A 131 -0.84 14.44 5.75
N ASN A 132 -1.40 15.45 5.07
CA ASN A 132 -0.76 16.05 3.89
C ASN A 132 0.59 16.70 4.22
N ILE A 133 0.72 17.44 5.33
CA ILE A 133 1.99 18.08 5.67
C ILE A 133 3.06 17.05 6.10
N ILE A 134 2.66 15.96 6.78
CA ILE A 134 3.55 14.83 7.07
C ILE A 134 4.11 14.27 5.76
N GLY A 135 3.23 13.87 4.83
CA GLY A 135 3.63 13.34 3.53
C GLY A 135 4.52 14.29 2.75
N MET A 136 4.15 15.57 2.67
CA MET A 136 4.93 16.61 1.98
C MET A 136 6.35 16.74 2.55
N VAL A 137 6.51 16.74 3.87
CA VAL A 137 7.82 16.83 4.52
C VAL A 137 8.65 15.55 4.28
N LYS A 138 8.04 14.37 4.42
CA LYS A 138 8.71 13.09 4.12
C LYS A 138 9.24 13.03 2.68
N GLU A 139 8.40 13.39 1.71
CA GLU A 139 8.79 13.42 0.30
C GLU A 139 9.94 14.39 0.03
N HIS A 140 9.89 15.59 0.62
CA HIS A 140 10.95 16.57 0.42
C HIS A 140 12.24 16.20 1.15
N ARG A 141 12.17 15.56 2.32
CA ARG A 141 13.34 15.00 3.00
C ARG A 141 14.06 14.02 2.06
N SER A 142 13.28 13.18 1.39
CA SER A 142 13.76 12.22 0.39
C SER A 142 14.41 12.91 -0.81
N LEU A 143 13.72 13.89 -1.43
CA LEU A 143 14.25 14.68 -2.55
C LEU A 143 15.52 15.47 -2.20
N TYR A 144 15.65 15.91 -0.94
CA TYR A 144 16.83 16.64 -0.47
C TYR A 144 17.98 15.73 -0.05
N GLY A 145 17.77 14.41 0.03
CA GLY A 145 18.78 13.44 0.44
C GLY A 145 19.19 13.56 1.90
N PHE A 146 18.29 14.04 2.78
CA PHE A 146 18.58 14.16 4.20
C PHE A 146 18.31 12.83 4.91
N TYR A 147 19.35 11.99 4.99
CA TYR A 147 19.35 10.68 5.66
C TYR A 147 20.55 10.54 6.60
N SER A 148 20.58 11.34 7.66
CA SER A 148 21.57 11.17 8.73
C SER A 148 21.00 10.30 9.87
N ASP A 149 21.85 9.95 10.84
CA ASP A 149 21.42 9.26 12.05
C ASP A 149 20.60 10.17 12.99
N ASP A 150 20.59 11.49 12.74
CA ASP A 150 19.75 12.47 13.44
C ASP A 150 18.45 12.74 12.67
N LEU A 151 17.46 11.86 12.87
CA LEU A 151 16.14 11.94 12.21
C LEU A 151 15.43 13.27 12.50
N VAL A 152 15.47 13.73 13.75
CA VAL A 152 14.84 14.98 14.19
C VAL A 152 15.51 16.17 13.49
N GLY A 153 16.85 16.17 13.40
CA GLY A 153 17.61 17.18 12.67
C GLY A 153 17.39 17.15 11.16
N ASP A 154 17.26 15.97 10.55
CA ASP A 154 16.90 15.83 9.13
C ASP A 154 15.55 16.50 8.85
N TYR A 155 14.54 16.23 9.68
CA TYR A 155 13.23 16.86 9.54
C TYR A 155 13.27 18.36 9.75
N LYS A 156 14.07 18.83 10.71
CA LYS A 156 14.27 20.27 10.93
C LYS A 156 14.85 20.96 9.70
N ARG A 157 15.94 20.42 9.14
CA ARG A 157 16.56 20.96 7.91
C ARG A 157 15.61 20.91 6.72
N THR A 158 14.80 19.85 6.64
CA THR A 158 13.76 19.71 5.62
C THR A 158 12.74 20.83 5.72
N ILE A 159 12.13 21.04 6.90
CA ILE A 159 11.12 22.08 7.12
C ILE A 159 11.70 23.47 6.86
N ASP A 160 12.92 23.76 7.35
CA ASP A 160 13.59 25.06 7.14
C ASP A 160 13.82 25.36 5.65
N ARG A 161 14.21 24.34 4.88
CA ARG A 161 14.41 24.47 3.44
C ARG A 161 13.08 24.59 2.70
N LEU A 162 12.11 23.76 3.07
CA LEU A 162 10.78 23.76 2.48
C LEU A 162 10.05 25.08 2.71
N GLN A 163 10.23 25.70 3.88
CA GLN A 163 9.68 27.04 4.16
C GLN A 163 10.25 28.12 3.22
N LYS A 164 11.52 27.99 2.82
CA LYS A 164 12.17 28.93 1.89
C LYS A 164 11.74 28.69 0.43
N GLU A 165 11.64 27.43 0.03
CA GLU A 165 11.38 27.04 -1.36
C GLU A 165 9.88 26.95 -1.70
N GLN A 166 9.03 26.56 -0.75
CA GLN A 166 7.63 26.17 -0.94
C GLN A 166 6.68 26.79 0.11
N ARG A 167 6.97 28.03 0.54
CA ARG A 167 6.20 28.73 1.58
C ARG A 167 4.68 28.67 1.38
N ALA A 168 4.21 28.97 0.17
CA ALA A 168 2.78 29.01 -0.14
C ALA A 168 2.11 27.64 0.00
N ALA A 169 2.81 26.57 -0.39
CA ALA A 169 2.29 25.20 -0.27
C ALA A 169 2.18 24.77 1.21
N ILE A 170 3.13 25.17 2.07
CA ILE A 170 3.00 24.96 3.52
C ILE A 170 1.81 25.77 4.06
N GLU A 171 1.74 27.07 3.80
CA GLU A 171 0.65 27.95 4.29
C GLU A 171 -0.74 27.43 3.86
N GLN A 172 -0.85 26.81 2.68
CA GLN A 172 -2.08 26.18 2.22
C GLN A 172 -2.53 25.01 3.10
N GLN A 173 -1.60 24.18 3.60
CA GLN A 173 -1.97 23.07 4.51
C GLN A 173 -2.54 23.62 5.83
N PHE A 174 -2.07 24.78 6.27
CA PHE A 174 -2.54 25.46 7.47
C PHE A 174 -3.67 26.45 7.18
N SER A 175 -4.37 26.33 6.05
CA SER A 175 -5.47 27.23 5.69
C SER A 175 -6.86 26.63 5.96
N SER A 176 -7.77 27.46 6.44
CA SER A 176 -9.18 27.14 6.65
C SER A 176 -10.06 28.28 6.13
N PHE A 177 -10.95 27.97 5.17
CA PHE A 177 -11.83 28.94 4.51
C PHE A 177 -11.08 30.19 3.97
N GLY A 178 -9.87 29.99 3.43
CA GLY A 178 -9.04 31.07 2.89
C GLY A 178 -8.24 31.87 3.92
N ASN A 179 -8.31 31.52 5.21
CA ASN A 179 -7.51 32.14 6.26
C ASN A 179 -6.43 31.18 6.77
N VAL A 180 -5.19 31.65 6.82
CA VAL A 180 -4.06 30.91 7.40
C VAL A 180 -4.19 30.85 8.92
N LEU A 181 -4.08 29.65 9.47
CA LEU A 181 -4.00 29.36 10.89
C LEU A 181 -2.58 29.64 11.39
N TYR A 182 -2.25 30.92 11.57
CA TYR A 182 -0.88 31.36 11.89
C TYR A 182 -0.33 30.80 13.20
N SER A 183 -1.18 30.52 14.19
CA SER A 183 -0.74 29.90 15.46
C SER A 183 -0.27 28.47 15.20
N GLU A 184 -1.11 27.64 14.57
CA GLU A 184 -0.80 26.25 14.24
C GLU A 184 0.39 26.15 13.27
N LEU A 185 0.49 27.06 12.30
CA LEU A 185 1.65 27.14 11.41
C LEU A 185 2.93 27.49 12.18
N HIS A 186 2.86 28.44 13.12
CA HIS A 186 4.01 28.81 13.95
C HIS A 186 4.47 27.65 14.82
N ASP A 187 3.53 26.95 15.46
CA ASP A 187 3.83 25.76 16.27
C ASP A 187 4.47 24.67 15.40
N PHE A 188 3.95 24.43 14.20
CA PHE A 188 4.53 23.48 13.26
C PHE A 188 5.95 23.85 12.82
N LEU A 189 6.22 25.12 12.51
CA LEU A 189 7.57 25.54 12.13
C LEU A 189 8.57 25.38 13.28
N ASN A 190 8.12 25.51 14.53
CA ASN A 190 8.98 25.37 15.71
C ASN A 190 9.14 23.91 16.18
N HIS A 191 8.11 23.07 16.05
CA HIS A 191 8.03 21.74 16.67
C HIS A 191 7.66 20.61 15.71
N GLY A 192 7.27 20.91 14.48
CA GLY A 192 6.79 19.92 13.50
C GLY A 192 7.81 18.84 13.18
N HIS A 193 9.11 19.13 13.28
CA HIS A 193 10.18 18.14 13.10
C HIS A 193 10.18 17.07 14.20
N GLU A 194 9.87 17.44 15.45
CA GLU A 194 9.76 16.53 16.59
C GLU A 194 8.51 15.64 16.43
N TRP A 195 7.40 16.24 15.96
CA TRP A 195 6.14 15.52 15.73
C TRP A 195 6.24 14.47 14.62
N ILE A 196 6.85 14.84 13.49
CA ILE A 196 7.01 13.93 12.35
C ILE A 196 8.00 12.82 12.69
N ALA A 197 9.10 13.14 13.40
CA ALA A 197 10.03 12.13 13.89
C ALA A 197 9.34 11.14 14.85
N ALA A 198 8.55 11.63 15.81
CA ALA A 198 7.83 10.77 16.75
C ALA A 198 6.75 9.91 16.05
N TYR A 199 6.14 10.41 14.97
CA TYR A 199 5.23 9.64 14.12
C TYR A 199 5.97 8.51 13.39
N ASP A 200 7.14 8.78 12.80
CA ASP A 200 7.97 7.76 12.15
C ASP A 200 8.47 6.71 13.13
N GLU A 201 8.90 7.12 14.32
CA GLU A 201 9.28 6.20 15.39
C GLU A 201 8.10 5.33 15.81
N SER A 202 6.89 5.90 15.87
CA SER A 202 5.67 5.15 16.18
C SER A 202 5.34 4.12 15.10
N LEU A 203 5.45 4.47 13.82
CA LEU A 203 5.32 3.54 12.69
C LEU A 203 6.39 2.43 12.75
N ALA A 204 7.66 2.81 12.92
CA ALA A 204 8.77 1.87 12.99
C ALA A 204 8.62 0.89 14.17
N SER A 205 8.11 1.34 15.31
CA SER A 205 7.91 0.51 16.51
C SER A 205 6.91 -0.63 16.32
N VAL A 206 6.05 -0.52 15.29
CA VAL A 206 5.06 -1.54 14.91
C VAL A 206 5.38 -2.19 13.56
N HIS A 207 6.61 -2.00 13.05
CA HIS A 207 7.04 -2.46 11.72
C HIS A 207 6.05 -2.02 10.63
N GLY A 208 5.50 -0.81 10.77
CA GLY A 208 4.52 -0.21 9.86
C GLY A 208 5.20 0.69 8.84
N LEU A 209 4.70 0.67 7.60
CA LEU A 209 5.01 1.69 6.59
C LEU A 209 3.72 2.36 6.15
N ASP A 210 3.72 3.69 6.06
CA ASP A 210 2.67 4.41 5.35
C ASP A 210 2.91 4.40 3.82
N PHE A 211 1.95 4.90 3.05
CA PHE A 211 2.07 4.94 1.59
C PHE A 211 3.23 5.83 1.08
N THR A 212 3.55 6.91 1.81
CA THR A 212 4.67 7.79 1.46
C THR A 212 6.00 7.10 1.74
N ASP A 213 6.09 6.31 2.82
CA ASP A 213 7.28 5.54 3.18
C ASP A 213 7.63 4.47 2.13
N LEU A 214 6.63 3.94 1.42
CA LEU A 214 6.90 3.02 0.30
C LEU A 214 7.79 3.69 -0.75
N ILE A 215 7.46 4.91 -1.12
CA ILE A 215 8.16 5.66 -2.16
C ILE A 215 9.50 6.19 -1.63
N CYS A 216 9.48 6.82 -0.45
CA CYS A 216 10.67 7.36 0.21
C CYS A 216 11.71 6.26 0.51
N GLY A 217 11.25 5.08 0.92
CA GLY A 217 12.09 3.93 1.19
C GLY A 217 12.82 3.43 -0.07
N VAL A 218 12.10 3.28 -1.19
CA VAL A 218 12.73 2.88 -2.46
C VAL A 218 13.67 3.97 -2.98
N HIS A 219 13.28 5.24 -2.92
CA HIS A 219 14.17 6.34 -3.32
C HIS A 219 15.47 6.34 -2.52
N ARG A 220 15.38 6.08 -1.20
CA ARG A 220 16.56 5.94 -0.32
C ARG A 220 17.42 4.75 -0.74
N LEU A 221 16.81 3.58 -0.96
CA LEU A 221 17.53 2.38 -1.40
C LEU A 221 18.24 2.61 -2.74
N PHE A 222 17.59 3.26 -3.69
CA PHE A 222 18.17 3.54 -5.01
C PHE A 222 19.24 4.65 -5.00
N GLN A 223 19.49 5.30 -3.85
CA GLN A 223 20.72 6.11 -3.71
C GLN A 223 21.97 5.23 -3.77
N ASP A 224 21.89 3.99 -3.29
CA ASP A 224 22.94 3.00 -3.44
C ASP A 224 23.03 2.56 -4.92
N PRO A 225 24.15 2.83 -5.61
CA PRO A 225 24.32 2.45 -7.01
C PRO A 225 24.20 0.94 -7.25
N VAL A 226 24.61 0.10 -6.29
CA VAL A 226 24.57 -1.37 -6.43
C VAL A 226 23.12 -1.86 -6.42
N VAL A 227 22.33 -1.39 -5.45
CA VAL A 227 20.90 -1.70 -5.37
C VAL A 227 20.19 -1.18 -6.60
N ARG A 228 20.44 0.08 -6.98
CA ARG A 228 19.85 0.70 -8.17
C ARG A 228 20.18 -0.11 -9.43
N GLU A 229 21.43 -0.50 -9.63
CA GLU A 229 21.85 -1.27 -10.81
C GLU A 229 21.12 -2.60 -10.91
N ARG A 230 21.00 -3.30 -9.79
CA ARG A 230 20.33 -4.60 -9.72
C ARG A 230 18.87 -4.52 -10.17
N TRP A 231 18.16 -3.49 -9.73
CA TRP A 231 16.77 -3.28 -10.15
C TRP A 231 16.66 -2.75 -11.56
N ARG A 232 17.61 -1.89 -11.98
CA ARG A 232 17.68 -1.35 -13.33
C ARG A 232 17.93 -2.44 -14.38
N SER A 233 18.88 -3.34 -14.13
CA SER A 233 19.27 -4.42 -15.04
C SER A 233 18.26 -5.56 -15.12
N ARG A 234 17.30 -5.61 -14.19
CA ARG A 234 16.21 -6.59 -14.20
C ARG A 234 15.23 -6.36 -15.33
N TYR A 235 15.09 -5.10 -15.78
CA TYR A 235 14.14 -4.72 -16.80
C TYR A 235 14.87 -4.26 -18.05
N SER A 236 14.25 -4.46 -19.21
CA SER A 236 14.69 -3.90 -20.49
C SER A 236 13.62 -3.00 -21.11
N TYR A 237 12.35 -3.29 -20.82
CA TYR A 237 11.21 -2.51 -21.29
C TYR A 237 10.33 -2.07 -20.12
N ILE A 238 10.14 -0.76 -19.99
CA ILE A 238 9.36 -0.15 -18.92
C ILE A 238 8.23 0.69 -19.53
N SER A 239 6.99 0.37 -19.19
CA SER A 239 5.81 1.13 -19.60
C SER A 239 5.14 1.75 -18.39
N VAL A 240 4.87 3.06 -18.44
CA VAL A 240 4.19 3.80 -17.37
C VAL A 240 2.90 4.40 -17.92
N ASP A 241 1.77 3.92 -17.42
CA ASP A 241 0.44 4.41 -17.76
C ASP A 241 -0.03 5.50 -16.77
N GLU A 242 -0.87 6.40 -17.25
CA GLU A 242 -1.41 7.56 -16.53
C GLU A 242 -0.31 8.47 -15.95
N MET A 243 0.80 8.62 -16.68
CA MET A 243 1.96 9.43 -16.31
C MET A 243 1.59 10.87 -15.90
N GLN A 244 0.45 11.38 -16.36
CA GLN A 244 0.03 12.71 -15.97
C GLN A 244 -0.28 12.87 -14.47
N ASP A 245 -0.57 11.77 -13.74
CA ASP A 245 -0.89 11.83 -12.31
C ASP A 245 0.30 11.49 -11.41
N THR A 246 1.49 11.28 -11.98
CA THR A 246 2.70 10.93 -11.24
C THR A 246 3.25 12.13 -10.48
N GLY A 247 3.56 11.94 -9.19
CA GLY A 247 4.22 12.92 -8.34
C GLY A 247 5.70 13.08 -8.66
N VAL A 248 6.32 14.14 -8.12
CA VAL A 248 7.75 14.44 -8.38
C VAL A 248 8.67 13.34 -7.86
N LEU A 249 8.45 12.85 -6.63
CA LEU A 249 9.29 11.80 -6.05
C LEU A 249 9.08 10.45 -6.76
N GLU A 250 7.84 10.12 -7.12
CA GLU A 250 7.53 8.92 -7.91
C GLU A 250 8.29 8.93 -9.23
N TYR A 251 8.27 10.06 -9.95
CA TYR A 251 9.05 10.22 -11.17
C TYR A 251 10.55 10.03 -10.95
N LYS A 252 11.12 10.57 -9.86
CA LYS A 252 12.55 10.39 -9.55
C LYS A 252 12.93 8.94 -9.31
N VAL A 253 12.08 8.18 -8.60
CA VAL A 253 12.29 6.73 -8.43
C VAL A 253 12.23 6.00 -9.76
N LEU A 254 11.29 6.35 -10.63
CA LEU A 254 11.17 5.74 -11.96
C LEU A 254 12.36 6.08 -12.86
N GLU A 255 12.76 7.34 -12.89
CA GLU A 255 13.89 7.85 -13.66
C GLU A 255 15.19 7.09 -13.36
N MET A 256 15.39 6.68 -12.10
CA MET A 256 16.55 5.88 -11.70
C MET A 256 16.62 4.49 -12.35
N LEU A 257 15.52 4.00 -12.93
CA LEU A 257 15.44 2.73 -13.66
C LEU A 257 15.51 2.91 -15.19
N TRP A 258 15.52 4.13 -15.71
CA TRP A 258 15.33 4.38 -17.15
C TRP A 258 16.63 4.34 -17.96
N GLU A 259 17.76 4.69 -17.35
CA GLU A 259 19.04 4.66 -18.05
C GLU A 259 19.37 3.25 -18.55
N GLY A 260 19.67 3.12 -19.85
CA GLY A 260 19.96 1.84 -20.50
C GLY A 260 18.73 1.01 -20.90
N ASN A 261 17.52 1.45 -20.53
CA ASN A 261 16.26 0.74 -20.78
C ASN A 261 15.37 1.47 -21.80
N HIS A 262 14.39 0.75 -22.36
CA HIS A 262 13.41 1.29 -23.29
C HIS A 262 12.13 1.69 -22.54
N VAL A 263 11.87 2.99 -22.47
CA VAL A 263 10.81 3.58 -21.65
C VAL A 263 9.68 4.11 -22.51
N LEU A 264 8.45 3.70 -22.20
CA LEU A 264 7.22 4.24 -22.75
C LEU A 264 6.45 4.96 -21.64
N LEU A 265 6.32 6.28 -21.74
CA LEU A 265 5.42 7.07 -20.90
C LEU A 265 4.13 7.35 -21.68
N CYS A 266 2.98 7.05 -21.09
CA CYS A 266 1.70 7.35 -21.72
C CYS A 266 0.67 7.98 -20.78
N GLY A 267 -0.22 8.78 -21.36
CA GLY A 267 -1.21 9.54 -20.61
C GLY A 267 -2.07 10.47 -21.44
N ASP A 268 -2.93 11.22 -20.76
CA ASP A 268 -3.76 12.29 -21.32
C ASP A 268 -3.69 13.53 -20.43
N TYR A 269 -3.00 14.58 -20.89
CA TYR A 269 -2.78 15.80 -20.11
C TYR A 269 -4.08 16.50 -19.73
N PHE A 270 -5.13 16.33 -20.51
CA PHE A 270 -6.45 16.90 -20.22
C PHE A 270 -7.22 16.13 -19.15
N GLN A 271 -6.68 15.01 -18.66
CA GLN A 271 -7.22 14.23 -17.55
C GLN A 271 -6.38 14.35 -16.27
N THR A 272 -5.44 15.29 -16.17
CA THR A 272 -4.70 15.60 -14.94
C THR A 272 -5.65 16.18 -13.88
N ILE A 273 -6.02 15.39 -12.87
CA ILE A 273 -7.02 15.75 -11.83
C ILE A 273 -6.54 15.42 -10.40
N TYR A 274 -5.24 15.19 -10.25
CA TYR A 274 -4.58 14.92 -8.97
C TYR A 274 -3.43 15.92 -8.73
N GLU A 275 -3.54 17.14 -9.24
CA GLU A 275 -2.51 18.19 -9.04
C GLU A 275 -2.42 18.54 -7.56
N TRP A 276 -3.56 18.46 -6.85
CA TRP A 276 -3.62 18.60 -5.40
C TRP A 276 -2.83 17.54 -4.62
N ARG A 277 -2.43 16.42 -5.25
CA ARG A 277 -1.54 15.39 -4.68
C ARG A 277 -0.07 15.58 -5.08
N GLY A 278 0.28 16.69 -5.73
CA GLY A 278 1.66 17.01 -6.10
C GLY A 278 2.09 16.56 -7.51
N SER A 279 1.16 16.15 -8.37
CA SER A 279 1.48 15.88 -9.78
C SER A 279 1.72 17.17 -10.56
N ASP A 280 2.82 17.21 -11.33
CA ASP A 280 3.18 18.30 -12.26
C ASP A 280 3.65 17.71 -13.60
N PRO A 281 2.71 17.20 -14.41
CA PRO A 281 3.06 16.37 -15.55
C PRO A 281 3.76 17.14 -16.66
N PHE A 282 3.43 18.42 -16.86
CA PHE A 282 4.08 19.23 -17.88
C PHE A 282 5.57 19.43 -17.60
N ARG A 283 5.93 19.66 -16.33
CA ARG A 283 7.33 19.76 -15.93
C ARG A 283 8.07 18.44 -16.11
N LEU A 284 7.49 17.34 -15.62
CA LEU A 284 8.11 16.01 -15.66
C LEU A 284 8.32 15.50 -17.08
N LEU A 285 7.36 15.76 -17.97
CA LEU A 285 7.47 15.35 -19.37
C LEU A 285 8.44 16.21 -20.17
N LYS A 286 8.53 17.51 -19.85
CA LYS A 286 9.58 18.37 -20.41
C LYS A 286 10.96 17.88 -20.02
N GLN A 287 11.12 17.40 -18.78
CA GLN A 287 12.36 16.76 -18.34
C GLN A 287 12.63 15.48 -19.13
N PHE A 288 11.65 14.57 -19.24
CA PHE A 288 11.79 13.34 -20.02
C PHE A 288 12.16 13.61 -21.49
N ASP A 289 11.56 14.63 -22.10
CA ASP A 289 11.85 15.05 -23.47
C ASP A 289 13.31 15.51 -23.65
N ALA A 290 13.82 16.26 -22.67
CA ALA A 290 15.20 16.75 -22.69
C ALA A 290 16.21 15.63 -22.48
N ASP A 291 15.93 14.72 -21.54
CA ASP A 291 16.87 13.70 -21.07
C ASP A 291 16.90 12.47 -22.00
N PHE A 292 15.73 12.03 -22.49
CA PHE A 292 15.57 10.75 -23.20
C PHE A 292 15.19 10.88 -24.69
N LYS A 293 14.91 12.10 -25.17
CA LYS A 293 14.55 12.42 -26.57
C LYS A 293 13.59 11.40 -27.20
N PRO A 294 12.42 11.15 -26.57
CA PRO A 294 11.54 10.07 -26.96
C PRO A 294 10.86 10.33 -28.31
N LEU A 295 10.46 9.26 -28.97
CA LEU A 295 9.54 9.30 -30.08
C LEU A 295 8.15 9.75 -29.59
N LYS A 296 7.71 10.91 -30.05
CA LYS A 296 6.37 11.44 -29.72
C LYS A 296 5.32 10.85 -30.65
N ILE A 297 4.34 10.15 -30.07
CA ILE A 297 3.21 9.56 -30.79
C ILE A 297 1.90 10.06 -30.18
N ILE A 298 0.92 10.38 -31.04
CA ILE A 298 -0.40 10.86 -30.62
C ILE A 298 -1.47 9.97 -31.24
N PHE A 299 -2.43 9.52 -30.43
CA PHE A 299 -3.62 8.83 -30.94
C PHE A 299 -4.75 9.82 -31.25
N TYR A 300 -5.17 9.85 -32.51
CA TYR A 300 -6.21 10.77 -32.99
C TYR A 300 -7.61 10.16 -33.07
N GLU A 301 -7.75 8.82 -33.01
CA GLU A 301 -9.05 8.15 -33.16
C GLU A 301 -9.62 7.66 -31.84
N ASN A 302 -10.84 8.07 -31.52
CA ASN A 302 -11.60 7.58 -30.38
C ASN A 302 -12.53 6.43 -30.77
N TYR A 303 -12.38 5.28 -30.11
CA TYR A 303 -13.16 4.06 -30.33
C TYR A 303 -14.24 3.82 -29.28
N ARG A 304 -14.33 4.68 -28.25
CA ARG A 304 -15.22 4.48 -27.09
C ARG A 304 -16.59 5.12 -27.31
N SER A 305 -16.62 6.38 -27.70
CA SER A 305 -17.83 7.20 -27.73
C SER A 305 -18.37 7.30 -29.14
N ASN A 306 -19.70 7.42 -29.26
CA ASN A 306 -20.32 7.75 -30.55
C ASN A 306 -19.93 9.16 -31.03
N TRP A 307 -20.20 9.45 -32.31
CA TRP A 307 -19.80 10.69 -32.96
C TRP A 307 -20.27 11.94 -32.19
N THR A 308 -21.52 11.94 -31.72
CA THR A 308 -22.13 13.09 -31.03
C THR A 308 -21.43 13.39 -29.71
N LEU A 309 -21.24 12.37 -28.87
CA LEU A 309 -20.57 12.51 -27.57
C LEU A 309 -19.12 12.95 -27.71
N PHE A 310 -18.36 12.30 -28.60
CA PHE A 310 -16.97 12.65 -28.84
C PHE A 310 -16.83 14.09 -29.35
N THR A 311 -17.61 14.47 -30.36
CA THR A 311 -17.56 15.81 -30.97
C THR A 311 -17.93 16.88 -29.96
N MET A 312 -18.95 16.63 -29.12
CA MET A 312 -19.33 17.51 -28.04
C MET A 312 -18.20 17.67 -27.02
N ALA A 313 -17.62 16.56 -26.53
CA ALA A 313 -16.58 16.59 -25.52
C ALA A 313 -15.30 17.29 -26.02
N PHE A 314 -14.88 16.99 -27.25
CA PHE A 314 -13.68 17.58 -27.83
C PHE A 314 -13.85 19.09 -28.13
N LYS A 315 -15.00 19.52 -28.66
CA LYS A 315 -15.28 20.98 -28.80
C LYS A 315 -15.34 21.68 -27.44
N THR A 316 -15.88 21.02 -26.42
CA THR A 316 -15.88 21.57 -25.05
C THR A 316 -14.46 21.74 -24.53
N LEU A 317 -13.58 20.75 -24.76
CA LEU A 317 -12.16 20.84 -24.43
C LEU A 317 -11.46 21.99 -25.15
N GLN A 318 -11.69 22.13 -26.46
CA GLN A 318 -11.15 23.24 -27.27
C GLN A 318 -11.55 24.61 -26.72
N ASN A 319 -12.81 24.75 -26.27
CA ASN A 319 -13.28 26.00 -25.69
C ASN A 319 -12.69 26.27 -24.30
N MET A 320 -12.40 25.22 -23.51
CA MET A 320 -11.79 25.36 -22.19
C MET A 320 -10.29 25.66 -22.27
N PHE A 321 -9.58 25.07 -23.23
CA PHE A 321 -8.11 25.08 -23.33
C PHE A 321 -7.63 25.31 -24.77
N PRO A 322 -8.01 26.43 -25.43
CA PRO A 322 -7.73 26.63 -26.86
C PRO A 322 -6.23 26.59 -27.20
N ASP A 323 -5.41 27.29 -26.41
CA ASP A 323 -3.96 27.37 -26.65
C ASP A 323 -3.26 26.02 -26.43
N LEU A 324 -3.63 25.33 -25.35
CA LEU A 324 -3.03 24.04 -25.00
C LEU A 324 -3.41 22.97 -26.04
N VAL A 325 -4.68 22.89 -26.47
CA VAL A 325 -5.11 21.97 -27.54
C VAL A 325 -4.38 22.29 -28.84
N GLY A 326 -4.26 23.56 -29.21
CA GLY A 326 -3.55 23.98 -30.42
C GLY A 326 -2.05 23.68 -30.40
N SER A 327 -1.43 23.68 -29.21
CA SER A 327 0.00 23.34 -29.05
C SER A 327 0.29 21.84 -29.13
N ILE A 328 -0.69 21.01 -28.77
CA ILE A 328 -0.53 19.56 -28.64
C ILE A 328 -0.91 18.83 -29.94
N TYR A 329 -2.06 19.16 -30.52
CA TYR A 329 -2.63 18.43 -31.64
C TYR A 329 -2.31 19.10 -32.97
N ALA A 330 -1.48 18.45 -33.78
CA ALA A 330 -1.21 18.88 -35.15
C ALA A 330 -2.42 18.62 -36.08
N GLU A 331 -3.15 17.53 -35.81
CA GLU A 331 -4.41 17.17 -36.48
C GLU A 331 -5.53 17.08 -35.44
N LEU A 332 -6.77 17.38 -35.81
CA LEU A 332 -7.87 17.29 -34.85
C LEU A 332 -8.28 15.83 -34.60
N PRO A 333 -8.30 15.37 -33.34
CA PRO A 333 -8.89 14.10 -32.96
C PRO A 333 -10.31 13.90 -33.52
N ARG A 334 -10.66 12.67 -33.86
CA ARG A 334 -11.94 12.27 -34.45
C ARG A 334 -12.54 11.03 -33.78
N ALA A 335 -13.86 10.92 -33.82
CA ALA A 335 -14.54 9.68 -33.50
C ALA A 335 -14.29 8.65 -34.61
N ASN A 336 -13.96 7.41 -34.24
CA ASN A 336 -13.89 6.30 -35.18
C ASN A 336 -15.29 5.85 -35.62
N SER A 337 -16.28 5.96 -34.73
CA SER A 337 -17.68 5.67 -35.05
C SER A 337 -18.31 6.82 -35.83
N GLU A 338 -18.90 6.51 -36.99
CA GLU A 338 -19.75 7.44 -37.75
C GLU A 338 -21.19 7.51 -37.21
N ARG A 339 -21.56 6.62 -36.26
CA ARG A 339 -22.92 6.58 -35.70
C ARG A 339 -23.19 7.85 -34.90
N LYS A 340 -24.15 8.66 -35.36
CA LYS A 340 -24.71 9.77 -34.57
C LYS A 340 -25.52 9.21 -33.39
N GLY A 341 -25.21 9.67 -32.18
CA GLY A 341 -25.97 9.41 -30.97
C GLY A 341 -26.99 10.52 -30.69
N LYS A 342 -27.75 10.40 -29.58
CA LYS A 342 -28.62 11.47 -29.11
C LYS A 342 -27.79 12.68 -28.67
N PRO A 343 -28.29 13.92 -28.83
CA PRO A 343 -27.66 15.10 -28.24
C PRO A 343 -27.52 14.94 -26.73
N VAL A 344 -26.47 15.54 -26.15
CA VAL A 344 -26.28 15.60 -24.70
C VAL A 344 -27.40 16.43 -24.09
N LEU A 345 -28.17 15.84 -23.18
CA LEU A 345 -29.29 16.53 -22.55
C LEU A 345 -28.82 17.31 -21.33
N ILE A 346 -29.03 18.62 -21.31
CA ILE A 346 -28.87 19.47 -20.13
C ILE A 346 -30.27 19.80 -19.60
N LYS A 347 -30.57 19.35 -18.38
CA LYS A 347 -31.89 19.45 -17.76
C LYS A 347 -31.86 20.31 -16.50
N GLY A 348 -32.64 21.39 -16.50
CA GLY A 348 -32.96 22.17 -15.31
C GLY A 348 -34.05 21.48 -14.47
N CYS A 349 -33.80 21.34 -13.18
CA CYS A 349 -34.71 20.75 -12.20
C CYS A 349 -35.04 21.79 -11.13
N LYS A 350 -36.33 21.91 -10.74
CA LYS A 350 -36.74 22.97 -9.80
C LYS A 350 -35.95 22.96 -8.49
N ASN A 351 -35.66 21.78 -7.95
CA ASN A 351 -34.92 21.58 -6.70
C ASN A 351 -34.26 20.18 -6.68
N SER A 352 -33.42 19.93 -5.66
CA SER A 352 -32.72 18.64 -5.48
C SER A 352 -33.63 17.40 -5.46
N TYR A 353 -34.89 17.50 -4.99
CA TYR A 353 -35.80 16.34 -4.99
C TYR A 353 -36.26 16.00 -6.42
N LEU A 354 -36.65 17.01 -7.21
CA LEU A 354 -37.04 16.78 -8.60
C LEU A 354 -35.87 16.36 -9.49
N GLU A 355 -34.65 16.79 -9.17
CA GLU A 355 -33.45 16.28 -9.83
C GLU A 355 -33.25 14.78 -9.55
N GLY A 356 -33.27 14.37 -8.27
CA GLY A 356 -33.16 12.96 -7.89
C GLY A 356 -34.27 12.11 -8.51
N ARG A 357 -35.51 12.59 -8.47
CA ARG A 357 -36.64 11.90 -9.09
C ARG A 357 -36.48 11.74 -10.60
N TYR A 358 -36.06 12.79 -11.30
CA TYR A 358 -35.85 12.74 -12.74
C TYR A 358 -34.75 11.72 -13.11
N ILE A 359 -33.61 11.75 -12.42
CA ILE A 359 -32.51 10.81 -12.68
C ILE A 359 -32.98 9.37 -12.42
N TYR A 360 -33.65 9.11 -11.29
CA TYR A 360 -34.15 7.78 -10.95
C TYR A 360 -35.16 7.26 -11.98
N GLU A 361 -36.16 8.07 -12.37
CA GLU A 361 -37.15 7.70 -13.38
C GLU A 361 -36.50 7.44 -14.74
N ALA A 362 -35.50 8.24 -15.13
CA ALA A 362 -34.73 8.02 -16.36
C ALA A 362 -33.93 6.71 -16.32
N ILE A 363 -33.34 6.36 -15.17
CA ILE A 363 -32.64 5.10 -14.95
C ILE A 363 -33.60 3.90 -15.00
N CYS A 364 -34.79 4.01 -14.38
CA CYS A 364 -35.80 2.95 -14.43
C CYS A 364 -36.30 2.68 -15.85
N ALA A 365 -36.31 3.70 -16.73
CA ALA A 365 -36.73 3.57 -18.13
C ALA A 365 -35.70 2.87 -19.03
N LEU A 366 -34.45 2.70 -18.58
CA LEU A 366 -33.42 1.96 -19.31
C LEU A 366 -33.61 0.43 -19.13
N PRO A 367 -33.00 -0.42 -19.97
CA PRO A 367 -32.94 -1.87 -19.75
C PRO A 367 -32.36 -2.24 -18.37
N LYS A 368 -32.68 -3.44 -17.85
CA LYS A 368 -32.21 -3.88 -16.52
C LYS A 368 -30.70 -4.11 -16.49
N ASP A 369 -30.17 -4.62 -17.58
CA ASP A 369 -28.76 -4.91 -17.89
C ASP A 369 -27.98 -3.70 -18.43
N ALA A 370 -28.59 -2.51 -18.49
CA ALA A 370 -27.91 -1.31 -18.97
C ALA A 370 -26.73 -0.92 -18.06
N ASN A 371 -25.57 -0.66 -18.66
CA ASN A 371 -24.39 -0.20 -17.94
C ASN A 371 -24.50 1.31 -17.64
N ILE A 372 -24.80 1.66 -16.39
CA ILE A 372 -25.15 3.02 -15.96
C ILE A 372 -24.16 3.53 -14.92
N GLY A 373 -23.79 4.82 -15.01
CA GLY A 373 -23.03 5.52 -13.97
C GLY A 373 -23.66 6.86 -13.59
N VAL A 374 -23.80 7.13 -12.29
CA VAL A 374 -24.23 8.43 -11.76
C VAL A 374 -23.01 9.16 -11.20
N LEU A 375 -22.66 10.28 -11.80
CA LEU A 375 -21.48 11.09 -11.47
C LEU A 375 -21.88 12.34 -10.68
N VAL A 376 -21.13 12.65 -9.63
CA VAL A 376 -21.29 13.86 -8.82
C VAL A 376 -19.96 14.53 -8.52
N ARG A 377 -19.96 15.82 -8.15
CA ARG A 377 -18.73 16.52 -7.76
C ARG A 377 -18.23 16.17 -6.35
N ASP A 378 -19.14 15.89 -5.41
CA ASP A 378 -18.81 15.62 -4.01
C ASP A 378 -19.64 14.47 -3.39
N ASN A 379 -19.10 13.88 -2.31
CA ASN A 379 -19.76 12.77 -1.61
C ASN A 379 -21.08 13.17 -0.94
N LYS A 380 -21.27 14.44 -0.57
CA LYS A 380 -22.53 14.91 0.06
C LYS A 380 -23.68 14.81 -0.94
N LYS A 381 -23.43 15.14 -2.21
CA LYS A 381 -24.40 14.98 -3.30
C LYS A 381 -24.67 13.51 -3.59
N ALA A 382 -23.64 12.65 -3.59
CA ALA A 382 -23.80 11.20 -3.74
C ALA A 382 -24.74 10.63 -2.68
N GLN A 383 -24.50 10.94 -1.40
CA GLN A 383 -25.34 10.48 -0.29
C GLN A 383 -26.80 10.94 -0.44
N ARG A 384 -27.01 12.23 -0.74
CA ARG A 384 -28.38 12.77 -0.92
C ARG A 384 -29.13 12.08 -2.06
N LEU A 385 -28.46 11.78 -3.17
CA LEU A 385 -29.08 11.05 -4.28
C LEU A 385 -29.37 9.60 -3.88
N SER A 386 -28.45 8.94 -3.18
CA SER A 386 -28.66 7.58 -2.66
C SER A 386 -29.90 7.50 -1.78
N ASP A 387 -30.01 8.38 -0.77
CA ASP A 387 -31.18 8.45 0.11
C ASP A 387 -32.47 8.74 -0.67
N SER A 388 -32.40 9.59 -1.70
CA SER A 388 -33.53 9.90 -2.57
C SER A 388 -33.96 8.70 -3.41
N PHE A 389 -33.00 7.95 -3.98
CA PHE A 389 -33.28 6.78 -4.80
C PHE A 389 -33.83 5.63 -3.95
N GLU A 390 -33.36 5.44 -2.73
CA GLU A 390 -33.90 4.45 -1.80
C GLU A 390 -35.36 4.73 -1.46
N ARG A 391 -35.71 6.00 -1.20
CA ARG A 391 -37.12 6.40 -0.99
C ARG A 391 -37.98 6.10 -2.21
N LEU A 392 -37.48 6.43 -3.41
CA LEU A 392 -38.20 6.19 -4.67
C LEU A 392 -38.32 4.69 -4.99
N ASN A 393 -37.33 3.87 -4.62
CA ASN A 393 -37.43 2.41 -4.70
C ASN A 393 -38.58 1.85 -3.87
N ASN A 394 -38.80 2.41 -2.67
CA ASN A 394 -39.88 1.98 -1.79
C ASN A 394 -41.27 2.34 -2.35
N GLU A 395 -41.36 3.31 -3.26
CA GLU A 395 -42.59 3.65 -4.00
C GLU A 395 -42.85 2.71 -5.20
N LYS A 396 -41.88 1.84 -5.56
CA LYS A 396 -41.93 0.97 -6.73
C LYS A 396 -42.17 -0.52 -6.38
N PRO A 397 -42.86 -1.27 -7.26
CA PRO A 397 -42.88 -2.74 -7.23
C PRO A 397 -41.47 -3.32 -7.23
N GLU A 398 -41.27 -4.47 -6.58
CA GLU A 398 -39.95 -5.08 -6.37
C GLU A 398 -39.20 -5.35 -7.69
N ASP A 399 -39.93 -5.78 -8.73
CA ASP A 399 -39.41 -6.05 -10.07
C ASP A 399 -38.97 -4.78 -10.82
N GLU A 400 -39.53 -3.61 -10.50
CA GLU A 400 -39.14 -2.33 -11.10
C GLU A 400 -37.98 -1.63 -10.36
N ARG A 401 -37.65 -2.05 -9.13
CA ARG A 401 -36.62 -1.41 -8.30
C ARG A 401 -35.24 -1.45 -8.94
N ARG A 402 -34.43 -0.44 -8.63
CA ARG A 402 -33.05 -0.32 -9.08
C ARG A 402 -32.14 -0.22 -7.87
N HIS A 403 -31.15 -1.09 -7.76
CA HIS A 403 -30.24 -1.04 -6.62
C HIS A 403 -29.09 -0.09 -6.93
N PHE A 404 -28.75 0.76 -5.97
CA PHE A 404 -27.68 1.74 -6.10
C PHE A 404 -26.62 1.52 -5.03
N MET A 405 -25.44 2.09 -5.24
CA MET A 405 -24.33 2.03 -4.29
C MET A 405 -23.43 3.27 -4.42
N ILE A 406 -22.96 3.80 -3.30
CA ILE A 406 -21.98 4.90 -3.25
C ILE A 406 -20.57 4.39 -2.97
N ILE A 407 -19.53 5.12 -3.40
CA ILE A 407 -18.14 4.70 -3.10
C ILE A 407 -17.77 4.76 -1.61
N ASP A 408 -18.39 5.59 -0.79
CA ASP A 408 -18.13 5.52 0.65
C ASP A 408 -18.55 4.15 1.26
N GLU A 409 -19.40 3.36 0.58
CA GLU A 409 -19.62 1.96 0.95
C GLU A 409 -18.42 1.04 0.61
N PHE A 410 -17.54 1.43 -0.32
CA PHE A 410 -16.26 0.79 -0.69
C PHE A 410 -15.09 1.15 0.22
N LYS A 411 -15.24 2.09 1.16
CA LYS A 411 -14.40 2.12 2.37
C LYS A 411 -14.66 0.90 3.26
N PHE A 412 -15.00 -0.23 2.66
CA PHE A 412 -15.32 -1.50 3.26
C PHE A 412 -14.21 -1.91 4.22
N PHE A 413 -12.96 -1.90 3.78
CA PHE A 413 -11.79 -2.19 4.62
C PHE A 413 -11.49 -1.12 5.68
N ARG A 414 -12.06 0.09 5.57
CA ARG A 414 -11.97 1.15 6.59
C ARG A 414 -13.12 1.10 7.60
N ARG A 415 -14.16 0.30 7.38
CA ARG A 415 -15.27 0.16 8.32
C ARG A 415 -14.75 -0.41 9.64
N GLN A 416 -15.25 0.10 10.75
CA GLN A 416 -14.79 -0.27 12.08
C GLN A 416 -14.79 -1.78 12.30
N GLU A 417 -15.90 -2.45 11.99
CA GLU A 417 -16.07 -3.89 12.14
C GLU A 417 -15.15 -4.73 11.25
N ILE A 418 -14.77 -4.19 10.09
CA ILE A 418 -13.82 -4.83 9.20
C ILE A 418 -12.41 -4.63 9.75
N LYS A 419 -12.05 -3.42 10.18
CA LYS A 419 -10.77 -3.14 10.86
C LYS A 419 -10.55 -3.97 12.12
N ASP A 420 -11.59 -4.19 12.92
CA ASP A 420 -11.50 -5.03 14.11
C ASP A 420 -11.14 -6.49 13.78
N VAL A 421 -11.69 -7.01 12.68
CA VAL A 421 -11.33 -8.35 12.17
C VAL A 421 -9.93 -8.35 11.57
N MET A 422 -9.62 -7.34 10.75
CA MET A 422 -8.31 -7.21 10.09
C MET A 422 -7.18 -7.05 11.09
N ALA A 423 -7.42 -6.43 12.25
CA ALA A 423 -6.44 -6.34 13.34
C ALA A 423 -6.00 -7.72 13.86
N TYR A 424 -6.91 -8.72 13.91
CA TYR A 424 -6.51 -10.08 14.27
C TYR A 424 -5.59 -10.67 13.21
N PHE A 425 -5.90 -10.47 11.92
CA PHE A 425 -5.05 -10.95 10.83
C PHE A 425 -3.70 -10.25 10.78
N LYS A 426 -3.65 -8.94 10.99
CA LYS A 426 -2.39 -8.19 11.11
C LYS A 426 -1.53 -8.72 12.25
N LEU A 427 -2.12 -9.00 13.43
CA LEU A 427 -1.39 -9.61 14.56
C LEU A 427 -0.90 -11.04 14.30
N LEU A 428 -1.52 -11.79 13.38
CA LEU A 428 -1.01 -13.09 12.96
C LEU A 428 0.22 -12.97 12.07
N MET A 429 0.30 -11.90 11.28
CA MET A 429 1.46 -11.62 10.41
C MET A 429 2.59 -10.92 11.16
N ASN A 430 2.24 -9.97 12.02
CA ASN A 430 3.17 -9.17 12.80
C ASN A 430 2.72 -9.16 14.28
N PRO A 431 3.32 -10.03 15.12
CA PRO A 431 3.05 -10.08 16.55
C PRO A 431 3.38 -8.78 17.31
N ASN A 432 4.16 -7.87 16.70
CA ASN A 432 4.55 -6.58 17.28
C ASN A 432 3.56 -5.44 16.94
N ASP A 433 2.49 -5.69 16.18
CA ASP A 433 1.49 -4.67 15.84
C ASP A 433 0.65 -4.24 17.06
N SER A 434 1.22 -3.32 17.85
CA SER A 434 0.60 -2.79 19.06
C SER A 434 -0.67 -1.99 18.77
N VAL A 435 -0.82 -1.43 17.56
CA VAL A 435 -2.03 -0.69 17.15
C VAL A 435 -3.21 -1.64 17.00
N SER A 436 -3.01 -2.75 16.27
CA SER A 436 -4.01 -3.83 16.17
C SER A 436 -4.31 -4.45 17.52
N ALA A 437 -3.29 -4.67 18.38
CA ALA A 437 -3.50 -5.15 19.74
C ALA A 437 -4.36 -4.20 20.57
N LYS A 438 -4.07 -2.90 20.59
CA LYS A 438 -4.89 -1.88 21.31
C LYS A 438 -6.34 -1.92 20.86
N ARG A 439 -6.58 -1.97 19.55
CA ARG A 439 -7.92 -2.05 18.96
C ARG A 439 -8.69 -3.26 19.48
N ILE A 440 -8.07 -4.44 19.48
CA ILE A 440 -8.67 -5.68 19.97
C ILE A 440 -8.90 -5.61 21.48
N ILE A 441 -7.89 -5.20 22.24
CA ILE A 441 -7.92 -5.17 23.71
C ILE A 441 -9.04 -4.25 24.19
N LYS A 442 -9.08 -3.02 23.69
CA LYS A 442 -10.06 -2.00 24.09
C LYS A 442 -11.50 -2.45 23.87
N ARG A 443 -11.75 -3.31 22.86
CA ARG A 443 -13.08 -3.72 22.46
C ARG A 443 -13.50 -5.07 23.06
N TYR A 444 -12.57 -6.02 23.15
CA TYR A 444 -12.87 -7.42 23.44
C TYR A 444 -12.28 -7.93 24.76
N VAL A 445 -11.39 -7.17 25.42
CA VAL A 445 -10.84 -7.55 26.73
C VAL A 445 -11.57 -6.81 27.84
N ALA A 446 -12.41 -7.54 28.55
CA ALA A 446 -13.25 -6.99 29.61
C ALA A 446 -12.42 -6.27 30.69
N GLY A 447 -12.80 -5.02 30.98
CA GLY A 447 -12.18 -4.22 32.03
C GLY A 447 -10.83 -3.58 31.66
N ILE A 448 -10.38 -3.66 30.40
CA ILE A 448 -9.16 -2.97 29.93
C ILE A 448 -9.56 -1.84 28.97
N GLY A 449 -9.57 -0.61 29.49
CA GLY A 449 -9.76 0.61 28.69
C GLY A 449 -8.47 1.42 28.56
N ASP A 450 -8.55 2.61 27.96
CA ASP A 450 -7.40 3.47 27.61
C ASP A 450 -6.44 3.72 28.79
N ALA A 451 -6.96 3.99 29.99
CA ALA A 451 -6.13 4.22 31.17
C ALA A 451 -5.29 3.00 31.58
N ARG A 452 -5.82 1.78 31.41
CA ARG A 452 -5.08 0.55 31.73
C ARG A 452 -4.10 0.19 30.63
N ILE A 453 -4.44 0.45 29.37
CA ILE A 453 -3.51 0.32 28.24
C ILE A 453 -2.32 1.25 28.46
N ALA A 454 -2.56 2.52 28.76
CA ALA A 454 -1.50 3.49 29.06
C ALA A 454 -0.62 3.06 30.24
N ALA A 455 -1.19 2.41 31.26
CA ALA A 455 -0.44 1.85 32.37
C ALA A 455 0.41 0.62 31.99
N ILE A 456 -0.04 -0.20 31.05
CA ILE A 456 0.75 -1.33 30.50
C ILE A 456 1.90 -0.80 29.63
N GLU A 457 1.69 0.31 28.93
CA GLU A 457 2.70 0.92 28.06
C GLU A 457 3.59 1.93 28.78
N SER A 458 3.44 2.06 30.10
CA SER A 458 4.15 3.05 30.88
C SER A 458 5.67 2.77 30.92
N PRO A 459 6.51 3.80 31.16
CA PRO A 459 7.95 3.61 31.30
C PRO A 459 8.32 2.54 32.33
N GLU A 460 7.58 2.41 33.43
CA GLU A 460 7.82 1.40 34.46
C GLU A 460 7.63 -0.02 33.93
N THR A 461 6.61 -0.26 33.11
CA THR A 461 6.36 -1.58 32.50
C THR A 461 7.36 -1.86 31.38
N ARG A 462 7.76 -0.83 30.62
CA ARG A 462 8.80 -0.95 29.59
C ARG A 462 10.18 -1.28 30.16
N GLN A 463 10.54 -0.68 31.31
CA GLN A 463 11.81 -0.98 32.00
C GLN A 463 11.95 -2.45 32.39
N VAL A 464 10.83 -3.14 32.63
CA VAL A 464 10.81 -4.59 32.86
C VAL A 464 10.60 -5.37 31.56
N GLY A 465 10.94 -4.80 30.40
CA GLY A 465 11.01 -5.48 29.11
C GLY A 465 9.68 -5.99 28.54
N LEU A 466 8.54 -5.48 29.02
CA LEU A 466 7.21 -5.89 28.56
C LEU A 466 6.61 -4.88 27.57
N LYS A 467 5.92 -5.43 26.58
CA LYS A 467 5.11 -4.73 25.58
C LYS A 467 3.64 -5.12 25.77
N LEU A 468 2.72 -4.31 25.25
CA LEU A 468 1.29 -4.60 25.29
C LEU A 468 0.93 -5.92 24.59
N THR A 469 1.61 -6.20 23.47
CA THR A 469 1.40 -7.40 22.65
C THR A 469 1.73 -8.69 23.39
N ASP A 470 2.69 -8.67 24.34
CA ASP A 470 3.06 -9.88 25.09
C ASP A 470 1.87 -10.44 25.90
N PHE A 471 0.95 -9.58 26.36
CA PHE A 471 -0.24 -10.01 27.10
C PHE A 471 -1.28 -10.72 26.21
N MET A 472 -1.12 -10.68 24.89
CA MET A 472 -1.94 -11.42 23.94
C MET A 472 -1.42 -12.85 23.70
N ASP A 473 -0.33 -13.23 24.37
CA ASP A 473 0.38 -14.49 24.15
C ASP A 473 0.30 -15.39 25.37
N MET A 474 -0.32 -16.57 25.23
CA MET A 474 -0.53 -17.49 26.34
C MET A 474 0.75 -17.85 27.12
N PRO A 475 1.92 -18.08 26.48
CA PRO A 475 3.15 -18.44 27.19
C PRO A 475 3.56 -17.46 28.30
N ILE A 476 3.24 -16.17 28.19
CA ILE A 476 3.59 -15.16 29.21
C ILE A 476 2.93 -15.46 30.57
N PHE A 477 1.80 -16.17 30.57
CA PHE A 477 1.05 -16.49 31.78
C PHE A 477 1.38 -17.87 32.36
N GLU A 478 2.11 -18.68 31.62
CA GLU A 478 2.52 -20.04 32.00
C GLU A 478 3.83 -20.03 32.78
N ALA A 479 4.79 -19.21 32.36
CA ALA A 479 6.09 -19.04 33.00
C ALA A 479 6.63 -17.62 32.80
N GLU A 480 7.65 -17.24 33.56
CA GLU A 480 8.37 -15.99 33.31
C GLU A 480 9.07 -16.07 31.94
N PRO A 481 8.98 -15.03 31.09
CA PRO A 481 9.39 -15.09 29.67
C PRO A 481 10.82 -15.55 29.41
N TYR A 482 11.76 -15.24 30.31
CA TYR A 482 13.17 -15.55 30.17
C TYR A 482 13.61 -16.69 31.10
N ALA A 483 12.70 -17.31 31.86
CA ALA A 483 13.04 -18.39 32.79
C ALA A 483 13.74 -19.56 32.09
N LYS A 484 13.28 -19.93 30.88
CA LYS A 484 13.96 -20.97 30.09
C LYS A 484 15.36 -20.52 29.69
N LEU A 485 15.53 -19.30 29.18
CA LEU A 485 16.85 -18.76 28.79
C LEU A 485 17.85 -18.80 29.96
N VAL A 486 17.46 -18.23 31.11
CA VAL A 486 18.32 -18.17 32.31
C VAL A 486 18.67 -19.58 32.77
N SER A 487 17.68 -20.46 32.89
CA SER A 487 17.94 -21.86 33.27
C SER A 487 18.80 -22.59 32.24
N GLY A 488 18.61 -22.35 30.95
CA GLY A 488 19.39 -22.99 29.90
C GLY A 488 20.85 -22.54 29.90
N LEU A 489 21.15 -21.29 30.26
CA LEU A 489 22.53 -20.84 30.46
C LEU A 489 23.21 -21.61 31.59
N GLU A 490 22.54 -21.76 32.74
CA GLU A 490 23.03 -22.54 33.89
C GLU A 490 23.24 -24.03 33.59
N HIS A 491 22.45 -24.59 32.66
CA HIS A 491 22.55 -26.00 32.25
C HIS A 491 23.34 -26.19 30.95
N HIS A 492 23.96 -25.13 30.41
CA HIS A 492 24.76 -25.17 29.18
C HIS A 492 23.98 -25.64 27.93
N GLU A 493 22.69 -25.32 27.89
CA GLU A 493 21.76 -25.69 26.81
C GLU A 493 21.61 -24.59 25.75
N VAL A 494 22.24 -23.42 25.90
CA VAL A 494 22.11 -22.29 24.97
C VAL A 494 23.06 -22.47 23.79
N VAL A 495 22.49 -22.40 22.58
CA VAL A 495 23.20 -22.38 21.32
C VAL A 495 22.92 -21.05 20.63
N VAL A 496 23.97 -20.27 20.40
CA VAL A 496 23.93 -19.07 19.57
C VAL A 496 24.31 -19.49 18.15
N TYR A 497 23.50 -19.19 17.15
CA TYR A 497 23.82 -19.54 15.77
C TYR A 497 23.36 -18.49 14.77
N ASP A 498 24.00 -18.52 13.61
CA ASP A 498 23.77 -17.67 12.48
C ASP A 498 24.03 -18.43 11.17
N VAL A 499 23.43 -18.00 10.07
CA VAL A 499 23.60 -18.65 8.76
C VAL A 499 23.90 -17.64 7.66
N GLU A 500 24.85 -18.00 6.80
CA GLU A 500 25.02 -17.34 5.51
C GLU A 500 24.22 -18.08 4.45
N SER A 501 23.69 -17.36 3.46
CA SER A 501 22.93 -17.97 2.37
C SER A 501 23.13 -17.29 1.02
N THR A 502 22.67 -17.94 -0.06
CA THR A 502 22.80 -17.45 -1.45
C THR A 502 22.00 -16.18 -1.75
N GLY A 503 21.21 -15.72 -0.78
CA GLY A 503 20.28 -14.62 -0.91
C GLY A 503 19.55 -14.44 0.40
N THR A 504 18.28 -14.04 0.38
CA THR A 504 17.54 -13.75 1.61
C THR A 504 16.06 -14.11 1.55
N ASP A 505 15.63 -14.75 0.48
CA ASP A 505 14.35 -15.44 0.40
C ASP A 505 14.45 -16.81 1.05
N THR A 506 13.98 -16.92 2.29
CA THR A 506 13.98 -18.20 3.03
C THR A 506 13.26 -19.34 2.29
N SER A 507 12.39 -19.03 1.31
CA SER A 507 11.63 -20.00 0.52
C SER A 507 12.31 -20.43 -0.79
N GLN A 508 13.30 -19.69 -1.29
CA GLN A 508 14.03 -20.02 -2.53
C GLN A 508 15.54 -20.18 -2.33
N ASP A 509 16.14 -19.34 -1.49
CA ASP A 509 17.58 -19.30 -1.28
C ASP A 509 18.08 -20.46 -0.40
N ARG A 510 19.37 -20.75 -0.54
CA ARG A 510 20.05 -21.92 0.01
C ARG A 510 21.09 -21.49 1.04
N ILE A 511 21.18 -22.21 2.15
CA ILE A 511 22.22 -21.99 3.17
C ILE A 511 23.59 -22.39 2.59
N ILE A 512 24.61 -21.58 2.87
CA ILE A 512 26.00 -21.81 2.44
C ILE A 512 26.98 -21.94 3.62
N GLN A 513 26.66 -21.38 4.79
CA GLN A 513 27.41 -21.58 6.03
C GLN A 513 26.42 -21.69 7.20
N ILE A 514 26.71 -22.60 8.13
CA ILE A 514 26.07 -22.62 9.45
C ILE A 514 27.18 -22.48 10.49
N ALA A 515 27.13 -21.40 11.26
CA ALA A 515 28.02 -21.18 12.40
C ALA A 515 27.19 -21.19 13.69
N ALA A 516 27.62 -21.96 14.68
CA ALA A 516 26.96 -22.05 15.98
C ALA A 516 27.96 -22.29 17.11
N ILE A 517 27.66 -21.74 18.28
CA ILE A 517 28.41 -21.95 19.51
C ILE A 517 27.46 -22.32 20.65
N ARG A 518 27.87 -23.28 21.47
CA ARG A 518 27.24 -23.56 22.77
C ARG A 518 27.97 -22.77 23.83
N ILE A 519 27.23 -22.07 24.68
CA ILE A 519 27.81 -21.18 25.70
C ILE A 519 27.34 -21.53 27.11
N ASP A 520 28.16 -21.16 28.10
CA ASP A 520 27.80 -21.17 29.52
C ASP A 520 27.19 -19.83 29.98
N GLU A 521 26.87 -19.71 31.27
CA GLU A 521 26.31 -18.51 31.89
C GLU A 521 27.25 -17.29 31.92
N ASN A 522 28.53 -17.48 31.59
CA ASN A 522 29.52 -16.41 31.45
C ASN A 522 29.77 -16.02 29.99
N GLY A 523 29.17 -16.74 29.04
CA GLY A 523 29.40 -16.56 27.61
C GLY A 523 30.66 -17.26 27.11
N GLN A 524 31.25 -18.17 27.91
CA GLN A 524 32.37 -18.98 27.47
C GLN A 524 31.88 -20.04 26.48
N VAL A 525 32.56 -20.14 25.34
CA VAL A 525 32.27 -21.15 24.32
C VAL A 525 32.69 -22.54 24.81
N LEU A 526 31.74 -23.47 24.81
CA LEU A 526 31.91 -24.86 25.23
C LEU A 526 32.06 -25.80 24.02
N GLU A 527 31.26 -25.57 22.99
CA GLU A 527 31.27 -26.32 21.73
C GLU A 527 31.10 -25.37 20.57
N THR A 528 31.72 -25.68 19.43
CA THR A 528 31.63 -24.91 18.20
C THR A 528 31.19 -25.83 17.06
N PHE A 529 30.30 -25.33 16.23
CA PHE A 529 29.86 -25.95 14.98
C PHE A 529 30.06 -24.92 13.87
N GLU A 530 30.90 -25.22 12.90
CA GLU A 530 31.08 -24.39 11.71
C GLU A 530 31.23 -25.28 10.51
N ARG A 531 30.30 -25.18 9.56
CA ARG A 531 30.33 -25.98 8.33
C ARG A 531 29.83 -25.17 7.15
N PHE A 532 30.45 -25.42 6.00
CA PHE A 532 30.07 -24.85 4.72
C PHE A 532 29.23 -25.86 3.93
N ILE A 533 28.26 -25.36 3.19
CA ILE A 533 27.33 -26.16 2.38
C ILE A 533 27.54 -25.79 0.92
N ASN A 534 27.61 -26.77 0.04
CA ASN A 534 27.50 -26.53 -1.39
C ASN A 534 26.01 -26.38 -1.75
N PRO A 535 25.54 -25.17 -2.10
CA PRO A 535 24.11 -24.92 -2.31
C PRO A 535 23.58 -25.56 -3.60
N GLY A 536 24.45 -25.96 -4.54
CA GLY A 536 24.07 -26.48 -5.85
C GLY A 536 23.42 -25.44 -6.78
N VAL A 537 23.40 -24.17 -6.37
CA VAL A 537 22.98 -23.00 -7.15
C VAL A 537 24.02 -21.89 -6.97
N PRO A 538 24.19 -20.97 -7.94
CA PRO A 538 25.17 -19.90 -7.82
C PRO A 538 24.89 -18.97 -6.62
N VAL A 539 25.94 -18.56 -5.90
CA VAL A 539 25.85 -17.55 -4.83
C VAL A 539 25.56 -16.15 -5.39
N GLY A 540 25.92 -15.89 -6.65
CA GLY A 540 25.68 -14.60 -7.31
C GLY A 540 26.23 -13.42 -6.50
N GLN A 541 25.43 -12.37 -6.35
CA GLN A 541 25.84 -11.15 -5.63
C GLN A 541 25.99 -11.33 -4.11
N SER A 542 25.54 -12.46 -3.54
CA SER A 542 25.72 -12.69 -2.10
C SER A 542 27.20 -12.82 -1.71
N GLU A 543 28.08 -13.20 -2.66
CA GLU A 543 29.54 -13.25 -2.45
C GLU A 543 30.11 -11.92 -1.95
N GLU A 544 29.54 -10.79 -2.35
CA GLU A 544 30.00 -9.46 -1.90
C GLU A 544 29.71 -9.18 -0.42
N VAL A 545 28.79 -9.94 0.19
CA VAL A 545 28.37 -9.79 1.58
C VAL A 545 29.20 -10.71 2.49
N HIS A 546 29.19 -12.01 2.20
CA HIS A 546 29.80 -13.04 3.06
C HIS A 546 31.21 -13.46 2.62
N GLY A 547 31.63 -13.10 1.41
CA GLY A 547 32.99 -13.36 0.89
C GLY A 547 33.24 -14.77 0.35
N PHE A 548 32.24 -15.66 0.30
CA PHE A 548 32.39 -17.04 -0.17
C PHE A 548 32.00 -17.22 -1.64
N SER A 549 32.99 -17.45 -2.50
CA SER A 549 32.75 -17.69 -3.94
C SER A 549 32.14 -19.07 -4.25
N ASP A 550 31.49 -19.19 -5.41
CA ASP A 550 31.04 -20.49 -5.95
C ASP A 550 32.17 -21.52 -6.01
N ALA A 551 33.40 -21.08 -6.36
CA ALA A 551 34.57 -21.94 -6.40
C ALA A 551 34.99 -22.44 -5.01
N TYR A 552 34.94 -21.55 -4.00
CA TYR A 552 35.22 -21.91 -2.62
C TYR A 552 34.24 -22.95 -2.09
N LEU A 553 32.93 -22.73 -2.29
CA LEU A 553 31.88 -23.65 -1.85
C LEU A 553 31.87 -24.97 -2.63
N GLN A 554 32.38 -24.98 -3.86
CA GLN A 554 32.56 -26.23 -4.61
C GLN A 554 33.70 -27.09 -4.04
N GLU A 555 34.75 -26.47 -3.49
CA GLU A 555 35.90 -27.16 -2.91
C GLU A 555 35.69 -27.51 -1.42
N HIS A 556 35.09 -26.60 -0.65
CA HIS A 556 34.99 -26.68 0.82
C HIS A 556 33.57 -26.95 1.32
N GLY A 557 32.55 -26.72 0.48
CA GLY A 557 31.15 -26.93 0.82
C GLY A 557 30.79 -28.41 0.80
N GLU A 558 30.10 -28.84 1.85
CA GLU A 558 29.66 -30.21 2.02
C GLU A 558 28.23 -30.41 1.51
N GLU A 559 27.80 -31.67 1.43
CA GLU A 559 26.45 -32.00 0.98
C GLU A 559 25.39 -31.46 1.97
N PRO A 560 24.36 -30.74 1.50
CA PRO A 560 23.39 -30.08 2.36
C PRO A 560 22.73 -30.99 3.38
N ALA A 561 22.25 -32.18 2.98
CA ALA A 561 21.53 -33.05 3.90
C ALA A 561 22.42 -33.54 5.06
N ILE A 562 23.72 -33.77 4.82
CA ILE A 562 24.70 -34.11 5.87
C ILE A 562 24.86 -32.96 6.87
N VAL A 563 25.09 -31.73 6.40
CA VAL A 563 25.33 -30.58 7.28
C VAL A 563 24.07 -30.23 8.07
N LEU A 564 22.91 -30.19 7.40
CA LEU A 564 21.62 -29.88 8.02
C LEU A 564 21.26 -30.91 9.09
N GLN A 565 21.48 -32.20 8.83
CA GLN A 565 21.23 -33.25 9.81
C GLN A 565 22.19 -33.16 11.00
N ALA A 566 23.46 -32.82 10.76
CA ALA A 566 24.44 -32.63 11.84
C ALA A 566 24.08 -31.43 12.72
N PHE A 567 23.71 -30.29 12.12
CA PHE A 567 23.27 -29.12 12.87
C PHE A 567 21.96 -29.38 13.63
N LYS A 568 21.02 -30.10 13.02
CA LYS A 568 19.77 -30.53 13.68
C LYS A 568 20.05 -31.33 14.96
N GLU A 569 21.04 -32.22 14.94
CA GLU A 569 21.41 -32.99 16.15
C GLU A 569 22.18 -32.12 17.16
N PHE A 570 23.07 -31.23 16.70
CA PHE A 570 23.80 -30.28 17.56
C PHE A 570 22.86 -29.34 18.33
N SER A 571 21.80 -28.86 17.65
CA SER A 571 20.82 -27.91 18.17
C SER A 571 19.62 -28.58 18.86
N LYS A 572 19.60 -29.91 18.95
CA LYS A 572 18.47 -30.67 19.48
C LYS A 572 18.23 -30.38 20.95
N ASN A 573 16.99 -30.03 21.28
CA ASN A 573 16.56 -29.62 22.61
C ASN A 573 17.34 -28.43 23.20
N ALA A 574 18.07 -27.68 22.37
CA ALA A 574 18.77 -26.47 22.79
C ALA A 574 17.83 -25.28 22.90
N ILE A 575 18.27 -24.25 23.62
CA ILE A 575 17.70 -22.91 23.55
C ILE A 575 18.46 -22.15 22.48
N ILE A 576 17.75 -21.73 21.46
CA ILE A 576 18.32 -21.07 20.29
C ILE A 576 18.34 -19.56 20.49
N VAL A 577 19.49 -18.96 20.22
CA VAL A 577 19.69 -17.52 20.26
C VAL A 577 20.36 -17.05 18.97
N GLY A 578 19.99 -15.87 18.50
CA GLY A 578 20.62 -15.18 17.37
C GLY A 578 20.28 -13.70 17.40
N HIS A 579 20.77 -12.95 16.42
CA HIS A 579 20.39 -11.56 16.19
C HIS A 579 19.50 -11.52 14.95
N ASN A 580 18.20 -11.26 15.10
CA ASN A 580 17.18 -11.51 14.06
C ASN A 580 16.93 -13.00 13.74
N VAL A 581 17.03 -13.85 14.77
CA VAL A 581 17.05 -15.33 14.69
C VAL A 581 15.86 -16.00 13.96
N ASN A 582 14.74 -15.28 13.83
CA ASN A 582 13.58 -15.78 13.11
C ASN A 582 13.88 -16.05 11.63
N TYR A 583 14.75 -15.25 11.01
CA TYR A 583 15.21 -15.46 9.65
C TYR A 583 15.95 -16.80 9.53
N ASP A 584 16.95 -17.02 10.39
CA ASP A 584 17.81 -18.20 10.40
C ASP A 584 17.01 -19.48 10.63
N VAL A 585 16.09 -19.44 11.61
CA VAL A 585 15.21 -20.57 11.94
C VAL A 585 14.29 -20.91 10.76
N THR A 586 13.79 -19.89 10.06
CA THR A 586 12.88 -20.09 8.93
C THR A 586 13.60 -20.71 7.74
N ILE A 587 14.76 -20.17 7.34
CA ILE A 587 15.52 -20.73 6.22
C ILE A 587 16.05 -22.13 6.53
N PHE A 588 16.49 -22.38 7.78
CA PHE A 588 16.89 -23.71 8.22
C PHE A 588 15.74 -24.72 8.17
N THR A 589 14.55 -24.34 8.63
CA THR A 589 13.36 -25.19 8.59
C THR A 589 12.96 -25.51 7.14
N ASN A 590 13.03 -24.53 6.25
CA ASN A 590 12.72 -24.73 4.83
C ASN A 590 13.75 -25.63 4.14
N GLU A 591 15.05 -25.47 4.42
CA GLU A 591 16.08 -26.39 3.93
C GLU A 591 15.84 -27.82 4.42
N LEU A 592 15.58 -28.03 5.73
CA LEU A 592 15.25 -29.35 6.25
C LEU A 592 14.05 -29.98 5.52
N ALA A 593 13.01 -29.19 5.23
CA ALA A 593 11.85 -29.65 4.48
C ALA A 593 12.20 -30.04 3.04
N ARG A 594 13.03 -29.27 2.34
CA ARG A 594 13.51 -29.59 0.98
C ARG A 594 14.25 -30.92 0.91
N HIS A 595 15.00 -31.26 1.96
CA HIS A 595 15.75 -32.51 2.08
C HIS A 595 15.00 -33.64 2.80
N ASN A 596 13.73 -33.45 3.14
CA ASN A 596 12.91 -34.42 3.87
C ASN A 596 13.48 -34.84 5.24
N LEU A 597 14.16 -33.94 5.94
CA LEU A 597 14.80 -34.19 7.24
C LEU A 597 13.89 -33.90 8.45
N GLY A 598 12.62 -33.57 8.20
CA GLY A 598 11.64 -33.21 9.23
C GLY A 598 11.89 -31.82 9.83
N ASN A 599 11.27 -31.51 10.97
CA ASN A 599 11.38 -30.19 11.60
C ASN A 599 12.53 -30.13 12.63
N PRO A 600 13.05 -28.94 12.95
CA PRO A 600 13.97 -28.76 14.06
C PRO A 600 13.26 -28.96 15.42
N GLU A 601 14.02 -29.38 16.44
CA GLU A 601 13.53 -29.63 17.80
C GLU A 601 14.19 -28.67 18.79
N PHE A 602 13.60 -27.49 18.99
CA PHE A 602 14.12 -26.46 19.90
C PHE A 602 13.30 -26.34 21.19
N LYS A 603 13.96 -26.04 22.31
CA LYS A 603 13.32 -25.87 23.63
C LYS A 603 12.67 -24.49 23.80
N ALA A 604 13.33 -23.47 23.24
CA ALA A 604 12.89 -22.09 23.14
C ALA A 604 13.77 -21.34 22.12
N ILE A 605 13.31 -20.18 21.66
CA ILE A 605 14.03 -19.28 20.75
C ILE A 605 14.00 -17.88 21.39
N TYR A 606 15.16 -17.20 21.41
CA TYR A 606 15.29 -15.83 21.89
C TYR A 606 16.07 -14.99 20.89
N ASP A 607 15.55 -13.81 20.59
CA ASP A 607 16.15 -12.88 19.64
C ASP A 607 16.82 -11.72 20.38
N THR A 608 18.14 -11.58 20.24
CA THR A 608 18.87 -10.48 20.88
C THR A 608 18.44 -9.12 20.33
N LEU A 609 18.02 -9.03 19.07
CA LEU A 609 17.49 -7.79 18.49
C LEU A 609 16.22 -7.34 19.23
N ASP A 610 15.28 -8.26 19.49
CA ASP A 610 14.06 -7.95 20.26
C ASP A 610 14.37 -7.64 21.73
N ILE A 611 15.31 -8.37 22.36
CA ILE A 611 15.75 -8.10 23.73
C ILE A 611 16.27 -6.66 23.87
N TYR A 612 17.19 -6.23 22.99
CA TYR A 612 17.74 -4.88 23.07
C TYR A 612 16.72 -3.81 22.72
N ARG A 613 15.79 -4.07 21.79
CA ARG A 613 14.65 -3.16 21.53
C ARG A 613 13.73 -3.01 22.74
N ARG A 614 13.59 -4.05 23.57
CA ARG A 614 12.75 -4.01 24.79
C ARG A 614 13.40 -3.19 25.91
N PHE A 615 14.68 -3.42 26.17
CA PHE A 615 15.37 -2.79 27.31
C PHE A 615 16.05 -1.47 26.97
N TYR A 616 16.39 -1.25 25.70
CA TYR A 616 17.04 -0.04 25.20
C TYR A 616 16.27 0.56 24.00
N PRO A 617 14.97 0.87 24.14
CA PRO A 617 14.11 1.28 23.02
C PRO A 617 14.53 2.60 22.36
N ASN A 618 15.31 3.43 23.05
CA ASN A 618 15.70 4.77 22.58
C ASN A 618 17.08 4.81 21.92
N LEU A 619 17.69 3.65 21.64
CA LEU A 619 18.93 3.63 20.85
C LEU A 619 18.62 4.06 19.41
N PRO A 620 19.53 4.77 18.75
CA PRO A 620 19.34 5.21 17.36
C PRO A 620 19.32 4.03 16.38
N ASN A 621 19.94 2.91 16.76
CA ASN A 621 20.02 1.69 15.98
C ASN A 621 20.15 0.48 16.92
N HIS A 622 19.69 -0.69 16.50
CA HIS A 622 19.83 -1.95 17.23
C HIS A 622 20.57 -3.03 16.45
N LYS A 623 21.19 -2.69 15.31
CA LYS A 623 22.05 -3.61 14.55
C LYS A 623 23.17 -4.15 15.41
N LEU A 624 23.58 -5.38 15.12
CA LEU A 624 24.67 -6.06 15.81
C LEU A 624 25.95 -5.20 15.86
N GLY A 625 26.38 -4.62 14.74
CA GLY A 625 27.56 -3.74 14.69
C GLY A 625 27.45 -2.48 15.55
N PHE A 626 26.26 -1.86 15.63
CA PHE A 626 26.04 -0.70 16.47
C PHE A 626 26.00 -1.09 17.96
N LEU A 627 25.31 -2.18 18.30
CA LEU A 627 25.29 -2.68 19.67
C LEU A 627 26.70 -3.09 20.12
N ALA A 628 27.49 -3.68 19.23
CA ALA A 628 28.86 -4.07 19.52
C ALA A 628 29.76 -2.88 19.87
N SER A 629 29.55 -1.72 19.24
CA SER A 629 30.33 -0.51 19.55
C SER A 629 29.84 0.23 20.81
N GLU A 630 28.55 0.17 21.12
CA GLU A 630 27.96 0.93 22.24
C GLU A 630 28.04 0.20 23.59
N PHE A 631 28.02 -1.14 23.57
CA PHE A 631 28.02 -1.95 24.78
C PHE A 631 29.42 -2.52 25.03
N PRO A 632 29.79 -2.80 26.29
CA PRO A 632 31.13 -3.24 26.66
C PRO A 632 31.38 -4.71 26.29
N ILE A 633 31.43 -5.01 24.98
CA ILE A 633 31.77 -6.31 24.42
C ILE A 633 33.09 -6.24 23.65
N ASN A 634 33.81 -7.36 23.54
CA ASN A 634 35.18 -7.43 23.01
C ASN A 634 35.25 -8.03 21.59
N HIS A 635 34.16 -8.02 20.81
CA HIS A 635 34.12 -8.54 19.44
C HIS A 635 33.43 -7.55 18.50
N GLU A 636 34.06 -7.28 17.37
CA GLU A 636 33.49 -6.51 16.26
C GLU A 636 32.90 -7.51 15.24
N PRO A 637 31.61 -7.38 14.85
CA PRO A 637 31.01 -8.22 13.81
C PRO A 637 31.58 -7.87 12.42
N THR A 638 31.72 -8.88 11.57
CA THR A 638 32.44 -8.76 10.28
C THR A 638 31.64 -9.25 9.07
N HIS A 639 30.34 -9.58 9.23
CA HIS A 639 29.55 -10.31 8.23
C HIS A 639 30.13 -11.69 7.90
N ASN A 640 30.78 -12.28 8.91
CA ASN A 640 31.11 -13.68 8.97
C ASN A 640 30.31 -14.27 10.13
N ALA A 641 29.49 -15.28 9.84
CA ALA A 641 28.60 -15.90 10.83
C ALA A 641 29.31 -16.31 12.14
N MET A 642 30.61 -16.64 12.14
CA MET A 642 31.35 -16.97 13.37
C MET A 642 31.65 -15.74 14.25
N ASP A 643 32.06 -14.63 13.65
CA ASP A 643 32.36 -13.40 14.41
C ASP A 643 31.06 -12.80 14.98
N ASP A 644 29.97 -12.91 14.21
CA ASP A 644 28.67 -12.35 14.53
C ASP A 644 27.98 -13.11 15.68
N ILE A 645 28.09 -14.45 15.74
CA ILE A 645 27.58 -15.22 16.89
C ILE A 645 28.36 -14.98 18.18
N LEU A 646 29.66 -14.66 18.09
CA LEU A 646 30.48 -14.31 19.26
C LEU A 646 30.08 -12.95 19.84
N ALA A 647 29.86 -11.95 18.98
CA ALA A 647 29.31 -10.66 19.39
C ALA A 647 27.90 -10.82 20.00
N THR A 648 27.05 -11.62 19.34
CA THR A 648 25.68 -11.93 19.80
C THR A 648 25.68 -12.60 21.17
N ALA A 649 26.57 -13.57 21.41
CA ALA A 649 26.71 -14.24 22.70
C ALA A 649 27.09 -13.26 23.82
N GLN A 650 28.04 -12.36 23.59
CA GLN A 650 28.45 -11.38 24.60
C GLN A 650 27.32 -10.38 24.91
N LEU A 651 26.62 -9.91 23.88
CA LEU A 651 25.45 -9.04 24.04
C LEU A 651 24.32 -9.74 24.80
N LEU A 652 24.08 -11.03 24.55
CA LEU A 652 23.11 -11.83 25.30
C LEU A 652 23.47 -11.85 26.79
N ILE A 653 24.71 -12.20 27.13
CA ILE A 653 25.16 -12.27 28.53
C ILE A 653 25.06 -10.92 29.23
N TYR A 654 25.42 -9.83 28.52
CA TYR A 654 25.24 -8.48 29.03
C TYR A 654 23.77 -8.19 29.36
N ALA A 655 22.85 -8.42 28.41
CA ALA A 655 21.42 -8.19 28.63
C ALA A 655 20.85 -9.09 29.73
N VAL A 656 21.35 -10.32 29.86
CA VAL A 656 20.96 -11.24 30.94
C VAL A 656 21.30 -10.67 32.31
N LYS A 657 22.54 -10.18 32.47
CA LYS A 657 23.08 -9.66 33.74
C LYS A 657 22.51 -8.29 34.10
N GLU A 658 22.42 -7.38 33.14
CA GLU A 658 22.06 -5.98 33.40
C GLU A 658 20.54 -5.74 33.35
N ASN A 659 19.79 -6.55 32.60
CA ASN A 659 18.37 -6.30 32.38
C ASN A 659 17.48 -7.47 32.79
N ILE A 660 17.70 -8.66 32.25
CA ILE A 660 16.74 -9.77 32.38
C ILE A 660 16.63 -10.24 33.83
N VAL A 661 17.74 -10.64 34.46
CA VAL A 661 17.75 -11.16 35.84
C VAL A 661 17.34 -10.08 36.86
N PRO A 662 17.86 -8.84 36.80
CA PRO A 662 17.45 -7.79 37.75
C PRO A 662 15.97 -7.43 37.69
N THR A 663 15.33 -7.56 36.52
CA THR A 663 13.93 -7.16 36.33
C THR A 663 12.91 -8.28 36.49
N THR A 664 13.32 -9.53 36.75
CA THR A 664 12.44 -10.71 36.86
C THR A 664 11.26 -10.48 37.80
N THR A 665 11.49 -10.02 39.04
CA THR A 665 10.40 -9.81 40.01
C THR A 665 9.42 -8.75 39.54
N GLY A 666 9.91 -7.62 39.01
CA GLY A 666 9.07 -6.55 38.48
C GLY A 666 8.22 -7.04 37.29
N ARG A 667 8.83 -7.82 36.39
CA ARG A 667 8.15 -8.43 35.25
C ARG A 667 7.02 -9.36 35.69
N MET A 668 7.28 -10.26 36.64
CA MET A 668 6.27 -11.17 37.18
C MET A 668 5.12 -10.43 37.88
N VAL A 669 5.41 -9.35 38.62
CA VAL A 669 4.37 -8.51 39.24
C VAL A 669 3.50 -7.86 38.17
N ALA A 670 4.10 -7.28 37.12
CA ALA A 670 3.38 -6.67 36.02
C ALA A 670 2.51 -7.70 35.26
N ILE A 671 3.04 -8.89 34.96
CA ILE A 671 2.29 -9.99 34.32
C ILE A 671 1.08 -10.39 35.16
N ASN A 672 1.30 -10.69 36.46
CA ASN A 672 0.23 -11.15 37.34
C ASN A 672 -0.87 -10.12 37.56
N LYS A 673 -0.53 -8.82 37.52
CA LYS A 673 -1.49 -7.72 37.63
C LYS A 673 -2.58 -7.77 36.55
N TYR A 674 -2.25 -8.21 35.33
CA TYR A 674 -3.17 -8.22 34.19
C TYR A 674 -3.61 -9.62 33.76
N LYS A 675 -3.01 -10.68 34.32
CA LYS A 675 -3.30 -12.10 33.97
C LYS A 675 -4.79 -12.44 33.90
N ALA A 676 -5.57 -12.07 34.92
CA ALA A 676 -6.99 -12.40 34.95
C ALA A 676 -7.80 -11.80 33.79
N ALA A 677 -7.42 -10.60 33.32
CA ALA A 677 -8.10 -9.94 32.20
C ALA A 677 -7.71 -10.56 30.84
N PHE A 678 -6.44 -10.92 30.67
CA PHE A 678 -5.88 -11.29 29.37
C PHE A 678 -5.83 -12.80 29.09
N THR A 679 -5.92 -13.66 30.11
CA THR A 679 -5.78 -15.12 29.93
C THR A 679 -6.74 -15.68 28.86
N ASN A 680 -7.98 -15.20 28.80
CA ASN A 680 -8.95 -15.67 27.82
C ASN A 680 -8.52 -15.32 26.39
N ILE A 681 -8.25 -14.03 26.10
CA ILE A 681 -7.87 -13.60 24.76
C ILE A 681 -6.54 -14.22 24.33
N ALA A 682 -5.59 -14.39 25.25
CA ALA A 682 -4.29 -14.99 24.97
C ALA A 682 -4.39 -16.47 24.59
N SER A 683 -5.25 -17.23 25.27
CA SER A 683 -5.55 -18.63 24.93
C SER A 683 -6.22 -18.76 23.56
N GLN A 684 -7.16 -17.86 23.26
CA GLN A 684 -7.83 -17.86 21.96
C GLN A 684 -6.88 -17.44 20.82
N MET A 685 -6.00 -16.46 21.05
CA MET A 685 -4.94 -16.07 20.10
C MET A 685 -3.95 -17.21 19.85
N ALA A 686 -3.53 -17.94 20.88
CA ALA A 686 -2.68 -19.12 20.72
C ALA A 686 -3.35 -20.19 19.83
N THR A 687 -4.66 -20.39 20.00
CA THR A 687 -5.44 -21.29 19.14
C THR A 687 -5.52 -20.76 17.70
N LEU A 688 -5.78 -19.47 17.53
CA LEU A 688 -5.86 -18.83 16.21
C LEU A 688 -4.53 -18.91 15.45
N ARG A 689 -3.40 -18.65 16.11
CA ARG A 689 -2.04 -18.79 15.54
C ARG A 689 -1.78 -20.21 15.06
N ARG A 690 -2.10 -21.22 15.86
CA ARG A 690 -1.95 -22.63 15.44
C ARG A 690 -2.78 -22.95 14.20
N LYS A 691 -4.01 -22.43 14.11
CA LYS A 691 -4.88 -22.60 12.94
C LYS A 691 -4.34 -21.90 11.70
N ALA A 692 -3.72 -20.73 11.87
CA ALA A 692 -3.24 -19.90 10.77
C ALA A 692 -2.18 -20.58 9.89
N TYR A 693 -1.45 -21.56 10.42
CA TYR A 693 -0.49 -22.35 9.66
C TYR A 693 -1.13 -23.32 8.66
N THR A 694 -2.35 -23.78 8.90
CA THR A 694 -2.96 -24.88 8.12
C THR A 694 -4.35 -24.57 7.56
N GLU A 695 -5.09 -23.64 8.15
CA GLU A 695 -6.46 -23.35 7.78
C GLU A 695 -6.56 -22.21 6.75
N LEU A 696 -7.68 -22.21 6.03
CA LEU A 696 -8.01 -21.14 5.08
C LEU A 696 -8.36 -19.84 5.84
N PRO A 697 -8.00 -18.67 5.30
CA PRO A 697 -8.40 -17.36 5.82
C PRO A 697 -9.90 -17.24 6.15
N THR A 698 -10.78 -17.81 5.32
CA THR A 698 -12.24 -17.89 5.60
C THR A 698 -12.59 -18.65 6.89
N LYS A 699 -11.87 -19.72 7.22
CA LYS A 699 -12.03 -20.46 8.48
C LYS A 699 -11.48 -19.68 9.68
N LEU A 700 -10.36 -18.97 9.49
CA LEU A 700 -9.82 -18.07 10.51
C LEU A 700 -10.82 -16.95 10.83
N LEU A 701 -11.43 -16.35 9.80
CA LEU A 701 -12.50 -15.35 9.95
C LEU A 701 -13.69 -15.91 10.76
N ALA A 702 -14.14 -17.12 10.44
CA ALA A 702 -15.21 -17.77 11.16
C ALA A 702 -14.85 -18.01 12.64
N TYR A 703 -13.60 -18.39 12.93
CA TYR A 703 -13.12 -18.50 14.31
C TYR A 703 -13.11 -17.14 15.01
N ILE A 704 -12.58 -16.09 14.39
CA ILE A 704 -12.56 -14.73 14.92
C ILE A 704 -13.99 -14.26 15.26
N MET A 705 -14.92 -14.44 14.33
CA MET A 705 -16.31 -14.04 14.53
C MET A 705 -16.97 -14.73 15.73
N ASN A 706 -16.80 -16.06 15.83
CA ASN A 706 -17.59 -16.87 16.75
C ASN A 706 -16.92 -17.09 18.11
N GLN A 707 -15.58 -17.08 18.17
CA GLN A 707 -14.82 -17.43 19.36
C GLN A 707 -14.09 -16.24 19.98
N MET A 708 -13.74 -15.20 19.21
CA MET A 708 -12.99 -14.02 19.70
C MET A 708 -13.90 -12.84 20.11
N GLY A 709 -15.20 -13.08 20.32
CA GLY A 709 -16.13 -12.07 20.85
C GLY A 709 -16.68 -11.04 19.84
N VAL A 710 -16.27 -11.08 18.56
CA VAL A 710 -16.70 -10.09 17.55
C VAL A 710 -18.22 -10.13 17.31
N LEU A 711 -18.80 -11.31 17.10
CA LEU A 711 -20.23 -11.45 16.83
C LEU A 711 -21.09 -11.06 18.04
N GLU A 712 -20.68 -11.46 19.24
CA GLU A 712 -21.36 -11.15 20.49
C GLU A 712 -21.32 -9.66 20.80
N TYR A 713 -20.17 -9.02 20.60
CA TYR A 713 -20.00 -7.58 20.77
C TYR A 713 -20.99 -6.79 19.91
N TYR A 714 -21.01 -7.02 18.59
CA TYR A 714 -21.86 -6.24 17.69
C TYR A 714 -23.36 -6.51 17.89
N LYS A 715 -23.74 -7.74 18.29
CA LYS A 715 -25.14 -8.06 18.63
C LYS A 715 -25.58 -7.39 19.93
N SER A 716 -24.76 -7.45 20.99
CA SER A 716 -25.12 -6.88 22.30
C SER A 716 -25.23 -5.35 22.28
N HIS A 717 -24.54 -4.67 21.35
CA HIS A 717 -24.57 -3.22 21.19
C HIS A 717 -25.66 -2.71 20.20
N GLY A 718 -26.55 -3.60 19.74
CA GLY A 718 -27.62 -3.23 18.79
C GLY A 718 -27.13 -2.93 17.37
N GLU A 719 -25.90 -3.31 17.04
CA GLU A 719 -25.25 -3.02 15.76
C GLU A 719 -25.26 -4.24 14.81
N ALA A 720 -26.35 -5.01 14.82
CA ALA A 720 -26.47 -6.25 14.05
C ALA A 720 -26.22 -6.07 12.53
N ALA A 721 -26.51 -4.90 11.97
CA ALA A 721 -26.22 -4.57 10.58
C ALA A 721 -24.71 -4.65 10.23
N LYS A 722 -23.82 -4.35 11.19
CA LYS A 722 -22.36 -4.47 10.98
C LYS A 722 -21.91 -5.91 10.76
N VAL A 723 -22.65 -6.89 11.30
CA VAL A 723 -22.36 -8.31 11.09
C VAL A 723 -22.55 -8.70 9.62
N GLU A 724 -23.48 -8.08 8.89
CA GLU A 724 -23.64 -8.32 7.46
C GLU A 724 -22.41 -7.86 6.68
N HIS A 725 -21.77 -6.75 7.07
CA HIS A 725 -20.53 -6.31 6.43
C HIS A 725 -19.41 -7.34 6.63
N ILE A 726 -19.29 -7.94 7.82
CA ILE A 726 -18.29 -9.01 8.04
C ILE A 726 -18.62 -10.26 7.20
N ARG A 727 -19.90 -10.59 6.98
CA ARG A 727 -20.28 -11.66 6.04
C ARG A 727 -19.92 -11.33 4.61
N ASP A 728 -20.00 -10.07 4.21
CA ASP A 728 -19.50 -9.65 2.91
C ASP A 728 -17.98 -9.80 2.82
N LEU A 729 -17.23 -9.55 3.91
CA LEU A 729 -15.79 -9.83 3.96
C LEU A 729 -15.52 -11.32 3.74
N TYR A 730 -16.32 -12.19 4.36
CA TYR A 730 -16.23 -13.63 4.14
C TYR A 730 -16.40 -13.99 2.66
N ARG A 731 -17.39 -13.42 1.97
CA ARG A 731 -17.61 -13.66 0.52
C ARG A 731 -16.45 -13.15 -0.34
N ILE A 732 -15.85 -12.02 0.05
CA ILE A 732 -14.65 -11.49 -0.60
C ILE A 732 -13.50 -12.49 -0.43
N MET A 733 -13.23 -12.91 0.80
CA MET A 733 -12.15 -13.84 1.13
C MET A 733 -12.35 -15.21 0.47
N GLU A 734 -13.58 -15.69 0.33
CA GLU A 734 -13.90 -16.95 -0.35
C GLU A 734 -13.50 -16.92 -1.84
N LYS A 735 -13.78 -15.81 -2.54
CA LYS A 735 -13.35 -15.64 -3.94
C LYS A 735 -11.83 -15.59 -4.06
N LEU A 736 -11.15 -14.91 -3.14
CA LEU A 736 -9.69 -14.82 -3.11
C LEU A 736 -9.06 -16.19 -2.80
N ASP A 737 -9.63 -16.92 -1.84
CA ASP A 737 -9.22 -18.27 -1.49
C ASP A 737 -9.31 -19.22 -2.69
N ALA A 738 -10.32 -19.04 -3.55
CA ALA A 738 -10.52 -19.83 -4.76
C ALA A 738 -9.56 -19.47 -5.90
N ALA A 739 -9.17 -18.19 -6.00
CA ALA A 739 -8.27 -17.69 -7.05
C ALA A 739 -6.78 -17.88 -6.74
N TYR A 740 -6.42 -18.18 -5.49
CA TYR A 740 -5.03 -18.27 -5.07
C TYR A 740 -4.39 -19.64 -5.38
N GLU A 741 -3.33 -19.61 -6.19
CA GLU A 741 -2.57 -20.79 -6.64
C GLU A 741 -1.34 -21.12 -5.76
N GLY A 742 -1.09 -20.37 -4.68
CA GLY A 742 0.11 -20.51 -3.84
C GLY A 742 -0.03 -21.42 -2.61
N PRO A 743 1.02 -21.47 -1.73
CA PRO A 743 1.03 -22.29 -0.52
C PRO A 743 -0.02 -21.85 0.50
N ALA A 744 -0.63 -22.82 1.20
CA ALA A 744 -1.64 -22.59 2.22
C ALA A 744 -1.09 -21.86 3.46
N GLY A 745 -1.99 -21.43 4.37
CA GLY A 745 -1.62 -20.81 5.64
C GLY A 745 -1.33 -19.30 5.54
N LEU A 746 -0.31 -18.83 6.28
CA LEU A 746 0.00 -17.40 6.46
C LEU A 746 0.36 -16.69 5.15
N ALA A 747 0.99 -17.35 4.18
CA ALA A 747 1.33 -16.76 2.88
C ALA A 747 0.07 -16.26 2.14
N ARG A 748 -0.99 -17.06 2.17
CA ARG A 748 -2.29 -16.72 1.59
C ARG A 748 -2.94 -15.54 2.33
N LEU A 749 -2.87 -15.54 3.65
CA LEU A 749 -3.39 -14.43 4.47
C LEU A 749 -2.67 -13.12 4.18
N ASN A 750 -1.34 -13.16 4.04
CA ASN A 750 -0.52 -12.00 3.72
C ASN A 750 -0.97 -11.34 2.41
N GLN A 751 -1.22 -12.13 1.37
CA GLN A 751 -1.69 -11.60 0.09
C GLN A 751 -3.05 -10.90 0.22
N ILE A 752 -3.99 -11.46 1.01
CA ILE A 752 -5.29 -10.84 1.27
C ILE A 752 -5.11 -9.51 2.01
N LEU A 753 -4.22 -9.44 3.00
CA LEU A 753 -3.92 -8.22 3.75
C LEU A 753 -3.29 -7.14 2.86
N GLN A 754 -2.33 -7.52 2.01
CA GLN A 754 -1.72 -6.61 1.03
C GLN A 754 -2.77 -6.08 0.06
N MET A 755 -3.61 -6.95 -0.48
CA MET A 755 -4.68 -6.53 -1.37
C MET A 755 -5.66 -5.59 -0.65
N ALA A 756 -6.05 -5.89 0.60
CA ALA A 756 -6.93 -5.03 1.37
C ALA A 756 -6.33 -3.64 1.63
N ALA A 757 -5.05 -3.57 1.99
CA ALA A 757 -4.33 -2.31 2.22
C ALA A 757 -4.22 -1.49 0.92
N LEU A 758 -3.77 -2.12 -0.17
CA LEU A 758 -3.54 -1.47 -1.46
C LEU A 758 -4.83 -1.14 -2.24
N THR A 759 -5.96 -1.77 -1.89
CA THR A 759 -7.27 -1.52 -2.54
C THR A 759 -8.12 -0.53 -1.74
N ALA A 760 -7.68 -0.07 -0.57
CA ALA A 760 -8.47 0.75 0.37
C ALA A 760 -8.95 2.13 -0.16
N GLY A 761 -8.54 2.52 -1.38
CA GLY A 761 -8.98 3.73 -2.08
C GLY A 761 -9.66 3.52 -3.44
N GLU A 762 -9.71 2.30 -3.96
CA GLU A 762 -10.28 2.00 -5.29
C GLU A 762 -11.68 1.39 -5.20
N PRO A 763 -12.57 1.69 -6.16
CA PRO A 763 -13.79 0.93 -6.30
C PRO A 763 -13.43 -0.51 -6.70
N ALA A 764 -13.37 -1.41 -5.72
CA ALA A 764 -13.34 -2.86 -5.91
C ALA A 764 -14.65 -3.34 -6.57
N GLN A 765 -14.87 -2.98 -7.84
CA GLN A 765 -15.99 -3.49 -8.65
C GLN A 765 -15.93 -5.02 -8.74
N GLN A 766 -14.74 -5.62 -8.56
CA GLN A 766 -14.53 -7.05 -8.64
C GLN A 766 -15.26 -7.88 -7.56
N VAL A 767 -15.88 -7.27 -6.52
CA VAL A 767 -16.39 -8.08 -5.40
C VAL A 767 -17.83 -7.86 -4.93
N ARG A 768 -18.69 -7.03 -5.56
CA ARG A 768 -20.13 -7.03 -5.22
C ARG A 768 -21.06 -6.84 -6.43
N ASN A 769 -22.02 -7.77 -6.54
CA ASN A 769 -23.25 -7.78 -7.36
C ASN A 769 -23.27 -6.95 -8.65
N GLU A 770 -23.28 -7.65 -9.79
CA GLU A 770 -23.47 -7.12 -11.15
C GLU A 770 -24.74 -6.25 -11.32
N ASP A 771 -25.67 -6.27 -10.36
CA ASP A 771 -26.97 -5.59 -10.43
C ASP A 771 -27.04 -4.18 -9.81
N ARG A 772 -25.95 -3.66 -9.21
CA ARG A 772 -25.97 -2.35 -8.52
C ARG A 772 -25.38 -1.22 -9.36
N ILE A 773 -26.11 -0.11 -9.45
CA ILE A 773 -25.73 1.09 -10.21
C ILE A 773 -24.86 2.01 -9.32
N PRO A 774 -23.64 2.37 -9.74
CA PRO A 774 -22.74 3.22 -8.96
C PRO A 774 -23.15 4.71 -8.98
N ILE A 775 -23.15 5.33 -7.80
CA ILE A 775 -23.20 6.79 -7.57
C ILE A 775 -21.84 7.24 -7.03
N ILE A 776 -21.03 7.86 -7.88
CA ILE A 776 -19.60 8.07 -7.64
C ILE A 776 -19.18 9.50 -7.94
N THR A 777 -18.10 9.95 -7.31
CA THR A 777 -17.52 11.23 -7.67
C THR A 777 -16.85 11.15 -9.04
N ILE A 778 -16.71 12.29 -9.70
CA ILE A 778 -16.01 12.35 -11.00
C ILE A 778 -14.56 11.86 -10.89
N HIS A 779 -13.86 12.17 -9.80
CA HIS A 779 -12.51 11.67 -9.54
C HIS A 779 -12.48 10.14 -9.53
N GLN A 780 -13.44 9.51 -8.85
CA GLN A 780 -13.56 8.06 -8.76
C GLN A 780 -13.96 7.40 -10.10
N ALA A 781 -14.56 8.16 -11.01
CA ALA A 781 -14.94 7.65 -12.33
C ALA A 781 -13.80 7.64 -13.34
N LYS A 782 -12.63 8.20 -13.01
CA LYS A 782 -11.44 8.11 -13.87
C LYS A 782 -11.11 6.63 -14.12
N GLY A 783 -10.75 6.30 -15.36
CA GLY A 783 -10.56 4.91 -15.81
C GLY A 783 -11.85 4.07 -15.99
N SER A 784 -13.02 4.51 -15.51
CA SER A 784 -14.29 3.81 -15.70
C SER A 784 -15.02 4.26 -16.96
N GLU A 785 -15.93 3.41 -17.46
CA GLU A 785 -16.72 3.65 -18.67
C GLU A 785 -18.15 3.11 -18.50
N PHE A 786 -19.15 3.88 -18.92
CA PHE A 786 -20.58 3.51 -18.82
C PHE A 786 -21.28 3.73 -20.14
N ASP A 787 -22.32 2.94 -20.47
CA ASP A 787 -23.14 3.22 -21.65
C ASP A 787 -23.95 4.50 -21.45
N HIS A 788 -24.55 4.65 -20.27
CA HIS A 788 -25.36 5.80 -19.89
C HIS A 788 -24.77 6.50 -18.66
N VAL A 789 -24.58 7.82 -18.75
CA VAL A 789 -24.04 8.63 -17.67
C VAL A 789 -25.01 9.74 -17.26
N PHE A 790 -25.24 9.88 -15.96
CA PHE A 790 -25.97 10.98 -15.35
C PHE A 790 -25.01 11.84 -14.53
N LEU A 791 -24.70 13.05 -14.99
CA LEU A 791 -23.88 14.02 -14.27
C LEU A 791 -24.77 14.98 -13.50
N ALA A 792 -24.82 14.84 -12.17
CA ALA A 792 -25.77 15.55 -11.32
C ALA A 792 -25.17 16.72 -10.55
N GLY A 793 -26.00 17.72 -10.25
CA GLY A 793 -25.63 18.87 -9.42
C GLY A 793 -24.70 19.87 -10.09
N LEU A 794 -24.84 20.10 -11.40
CA LEU A 794 -23.98 21.01 -12.16
C LEU A 794 -24.37 22.49 -11.95
N ASN A 795 -24.20 22.95 -10.71
CA ASN A 795 -24.58 24.27 -10.24
C ASN A 795 -23.37 25.13 -9.89
N GLU A 796 -23.50 26.44 -10.09
CA GLU A 796 -22.58 27.41 -9.49
C GLU A 796 -22.54 27.26 -7.97
N GLY A 797 -21.33 27.33 -7.40
CA GLY A 797 -21.12 27.08 -5.98
C GLY A 797 -20.99 25.61 -5.59
N THR A 798 -21.21 24.67 -6.51
CA THR A 798 -21.02 23.22 -6.32
C THR A 798 -19.96 22.69 -7.27
N PHE A 799 -20.14 22.89 -8.58
CA PHE A 799 -19.20 22.50 -9.62
C PHE A 799 -19.21 23.58 -10.72
N PRO A 800 -18.19 24.46 -10.82
CA PRO A 800 -16.87 24.41 -10.15
C PRO A 800 -16.92 24.61 -8.63
N SER A 801 -16.02 23.93 -7.92
CA SER A 801 -15.83 24.08 -6.47
C SER A 801 -15.36 25.49 -6.13
N PRO A 802 -16.05 26.24 -5.24
CA PRO A 802 -15.62 27.58 -4.82
C PRO A 802 -14.22 27.60 -4.24
N PHE A 803 -13.83 26.54 -3.52
CA PHE A 803 -12.50 26.42 -2.94
C PHE A 803 -11.42 26.33 -4.02
N ALA A 804 -11.65 25.51 -5.05
CA ALA A 804 -10.70 25.37 -6.15
C ALA A 804 -10.51 26.69 -6.89
N ILE A 805 -11.59 27.44 -7.12
CA ILE A 805 -11.51 28.77 -7.77
C ILE A 805 -10.68 29.74 -6.93
N VAL A 806 -10.93 29.82 -5.62
CA VAL A 806 -10.19 30.72 -4.71
C VAL A 806 -8.70 30.36 -4.66
N GLU A 807 -8.36 29.09 -4.80
CA GLU A 807 -6.99 28.59 -4.83
C GLU A 807 -6.33 28.67 -6.23
N GLY A 808 -7.00 29.26 -7.22
CA GLY A 808 -6.47 29.38 -8.58
C GLY A 808 -6.44 28.07 -9.37
N ARG A 809 -7.17 27.04 -8.91
CA ARG A 809 -7.26 25.69 -9.51
C ARG A 809 -8.46 25.52 -10.43
N GLU A 810 -8.85 26.58 -11.14
CA GLU A 810 -9.99 26.53 -12.06
C GLU A 810 -9.76 25.53 -13.21
N ASP A 811 -8.53 25.45 -13.70
CA ASP A 811 -8.18 24.52 -14.79
C ASP A 811 -8.29 23.05 -14.38
N GLU A 812 -8.07 22.73 -13.10
CA GLU A 812 -8.31 21.39 -12.56
C GLU A 812 -9.82 21.05 -12.58
N GLU A 813 -10.70 22.00 -12.23
CA GLU A 813 -12.15 21.80 -12.33
C GLU A 813 -12.63 21.65 -13.78
N LYS A 814 -12.02 22.36 -14.73
CA LYS A 814 -12.28 22.19 -16.17
C LYS A 814 -11.84 20.81 -16.67
N ARG A 815 -10.65 20.33 -16.26
CA ARG A 815 -10.19 18.96 -16.56
C ARG A 815 -11.09 17.91 -15.92
N LEU A 816 -11.54 18.13 -14.68
CA LEU A 816 -12.50 17.26 -14.02
C LEU A 816 -13.83 17.20 -14.81
N PHE A 817 -14.30 18.33 -15.32
CA PHE A 817 -15.48 18.37 -16.18
C PHE A 817 -15.27 17.59 -17.49
N TYR A 818 -14.09 17.74 -18.11
CA TYR A 818 -13.70 16.96 -19.29
C TYR A 818 -13.68 15.44 -19.01
N VAL A 819 -13.16 15.02 -17.85
CA VAL A 819 -13.21 13.62 -17.41
C VAL A 819 -14.66 13.14 -17.33
N ALA A 820 -15.57 13.91 -16.72
CA ALA A 820 -16.98 13.54 -16.58
C ALA A 820 -17.67 13.30 -17.94
N ILE A 821 -17.49 14.23 -18.89
CA ILE A 821 -18.16 14.18 -20.19
C ILE A 821 -17.55 13.15 -21.16
N THR A 822 -16.40 12.55 -20.83
CA THR A 822 -15.73 11.48 -21.61
C THR A 822 -15.93 10.07 -21.06
N ARG A 823 -16.68 9.92 -19.96
CA ARG A 823 -17.10 8.61 -19.42
C ARG A 823 -18.19 7.87 -20.22
N PRO A 824 -19.18 8.54 -20.86
CA PRO A 824 -20.27 7.85 -21.54
C PRO A 824 -19.87 7.29 -22.91
N LYS A 825 -20.41 6.11 -23.25
CA LYS A 825 -20.31 5.49 -24.58
C LYS A 825 -21.51 5.82 -25.47
N GLN A 826 -22.72 5.88 -24.89
CA GLN A 826 -23.97 6.04 -25.64
C GLN A 826 -24.68 7.36 -25.33
N GLU A 827 -25.01 7.63 -24.07
CA GLU A 827 -25.81 8.81 -23.70
C GLU A 827 -25.26 9.53 -22.46
N LEU A 828 -25.35 10.86 -22.48
CA LEU A 828 -25.01 11.74 -21.36
C LEU A 828 -26.19 12.65 -21.03
N THR A 829 -26.59 12.63 -19.76
CA THR A 829 -27.54 13.58 -19.19
C THR A 829 -26.86 14.38 -18.10
N ILE A 830 -26.95 15.70 -18.18
CA ILE A 830 -26.42 16.65 -17.21
C ILE A 830 -27.60 17.34 -16.53
N THR A 831 -27.64 17.35 -15.20
CA THR A 831 -28.71 18.01 -14.44
C THR A 831 -28.17 19.12 -13.54
N PHE A 832 -28.99 20.14 -13.33
CA PHE A 832 -28.73 21.21 -12.37
C PHE A 832 -30.02 21.64 -11.67
N GLU A 833 -29.87 22.15 -10.45
CA GLU A 833 -30.98 22.67 -9.65
C GLU A 833 -31.26 24.15 -10.00
N GLN A 834 -32.52 24.58 -9.99
CA GLN A 834 -32.90 26.00 -10.15
C GLN A 834 -33.04 26.71 -8.81
N THR A 835 -33.31 25.96 -7.74
CA THR A 835 -33.39 26.48 -6.36
C THR A 835 -32.65 25.58 -5.39
N ASN A 836 -31.98 26.17 -4.40
CA ASN A 836 -31.32 25.43 -3.33
C ASN A 836 -32.32 24.97 -2.25
N ILE A 837 -31.82 24.27 -1.22
CA ILE A 837 -32.61 23.77 -0.08
C ILE A 837 -33.37 24.87 0.70
N ARG A 838 -32.99 26.15 0.56
CA ARG A 838 -33.66 27.30 1.19
C ARG A 838 -34.66 27.99 0.24
N GLY A 839 -34.91 27.41 -0.93
CA GLY A 839 -35.78 27.96 -1.97
C GLY A 839 -35.21 29.18 -2.70
N ARG A 840 -33.92 29.50 -2.52
CA ARG A 840 -33.28 30.60 -3.24
C ARG A 840 -32.84 30.13 -4.62
N ALA A 841 -33.01 30.98 -5.62
CA ALA A 841 -32.54 30.73 -6.97
C ALA A 841 -31.02 30.47 -6.98
N VAL A 842 -30.60 29.46 -7.74
CA VAL A 842 -29.20 29.13 -8.00
C VAL A 842 -28.96 29.11 -9.51
N GLN A 843 -27.73 29.43 -9.91
CA GLN A 843 -27.37 29.48 -11.32
C GLN A 843 -26.85 28.11 -11.79
N PRO A 844 -27.06 27.76 -13.08
CA PRO A 844 -26.35 26.65 -13.70
C PRO A 844 -24.84 26.94 -13.73
N SER A 845 -24.03 25.89 -13.70
CA SER A 845 -22.57 26.00 -13.74
C SER A 845 -22.06 26.77 -14.96
N SER A 846 -21.06 27.62 -14.75
CA SER A 846 -20.27 28.30 -15.78
C SER A 846 -19.54 27.33 -16.70
N LEU A 847 -19.26 26.10 -16.28
CA LEU A 847 -18.64 25.07 -17.12
C LEU A 847 -19.50 24.71 -18.34
N LEU A 848 -20.83 24.86 -18.23
CA LEU A 848 -21.76 24.67 -19.36
C LEU A 848 -21.58 25.70 -20.48
N ASN A 849 -20.95 26.85 -20.20
CA ASN A 849 -20.70 27.88 -21.21
C ASN A 849 -19.65 27.45 -22.25
N TYR A 850 -18.78 26.50 -21.88
CA TYR A 850 -17.79 25.92 -22.80
C TYR A 850 -18.39 24.86 -23.71
N MET A 851 -19.58 24.33 -23.42
CA MET A 851 -20.23 23.34 -24.28
C MET A 851 -20.79 23.98 -25.56
N PRO A 852 -20.75 23.27 -26.71
CA PRO A 852 -21.32 23.77 -27.97
C PRO A 852 -22.79 24.23 -27.85
N ARG A 853 -23.16 25.25 -28.62
CA ARG A 853 -24.56 25.72 -28.76
C ARG A 853 -25.33 24.98 -29.87
N ASP A 854 -24.67 24.06 -30.56
CA ASP A 854 -25.25 23.24 -31.61
C ASP A 854 -26.25 22.23 -31.02
N ASN A 855 -27.51 22.30 -31.46
CA ASN A 855 -28.59 21.43 -30.99
C ASN A 855 -28.44 19.98 -31.46
N GLU A 856 -27.63 19.71 -32.49
CA GLU A 856 -27.26 18.33 -32.86
C GLU A 856 -26.34 17.68 -31.81
N LEU A 857 -25.60 18.49 -31.06
CA LEU A 857 -24.64 18.02 -30.06
C LEU A 857 -25.18 18.14 -28.64
N VAL A 858 -25.94 19.20 -28.33
CA VAL A 858 -26.39 19.52 -26.97
C VAL A 858 -27.83 20.04 -26.99
N GLU A 859 -28.73 19.36 -26.30
CA GLU A 859 -30.11 19.78 -26.08
C GLU A 859 -30.25 20.45 -24.69
N ARG A 860 -30.73 21.69 -24.63
CA ARG A 860 -30.92 22.43 -23.37
C ARG A 860 -32.41 22.53 -23.02
N ARG A 861 -32.81 21.92 -21.90
CA ARG A 861 -34.17 21.97 -21.33
C ARG A 861 -34.13 22.61 -19.94
N TYR A 862 -34.03 23.93 -19.89
CA TYR A 862 -33.95 24.69 -18.64
C TYR A 862 -35.25 24.75 -17.86
#